data_AF-A0A1B1Y3P7-F1
#
_entry.id   AF-A0A1B1Y3P7-F1
#
_cell.length_a   1.000
_cell.length_b   1.000
_cell.length_c   1.000
_cell.angle_alpha   90.00
_cell.angle_beta   90.00
_cell.angle_gamma   90.00
#
_symmetry.space_group_name_H-M   'P 1'
#
loop_
_entity.id
_entity.type
_entity.pdbx_description
1 polymer ?
#
loop_
_entity_poly.entity_id
_entity_poly.type
_entity_poly.pdbx_seq_one_letter_code
_entity_poly.pdbx_strand_id
1 'polypeptide(L)'
;MFKKYALIKVVIVAFVMLLVQQVQSQTVTVNSLEELLPYLKQDNVDVKLAPGNYSISGFDISDGTFSNPLFVFEGSNSTYDFTGAEIKINTVVLTKFGNVDVNEMQILGNNNVLKNLTIEDIGTTAPTKRAQAIVMDGRDNRIEGFNVTIRGSYPYGYGDAFGKGGGSVINHRKHSGILIRGLRNHLKDCNIVSRSYGHIVFMQAASYPTIEGCYIEGEMRTTDDMLAETSGPAYDVDFMTVWGYKLPPGYMLSLQEAGIRAYNAGTTYIDGEEIERGTDNPTVLNCTIKNARTGVTLAHASGKKYVEGCTVLGSENGYSIGNGIVVNCGADAIYGPVFQSTYSSDNGYNADITILPPSGEYYNGHKAVAYVGGSNHDLNFRSDVVDFPSDLKIMVSGELQNLRMINGANPSQNNLTSNNISIRNFTNFPVEIHPDASNIIVRQCDITNVSDNGTNNTIAAVDCESENFALNGIAIQSSTAYDGIASRAVDGDTNGNFGGNSVTHTDPSDTGAWWLLSLETEKSIDEVVLFNRTGKQSYIDRLANFKLQVFDEDGTETFSKSYENEAPNPSKSIDVGGVIGKTVKITQLNDLVALSLAEVQVFGNSLSTKNTDAINSVKMYPSPVVDLLNISLGKVKLNASKTNIEIYNVNGQKVYETKPKNLNEIQLNISHLNSGVYLVIVNDGITNIVKRVVKL
;
A
#
# COMPACT_ATOMS: atom_id res chain seq x y z
N MET A 1 27.29 52.79 40.02
CA MET A 1 26.36 51.98 40.84
C MET A 1 25.02 51.77 40.10
N PHE A 2 25.03 51.33 38.83
CA PHE A 2 23.82 51.26 37.96
C PHE A 2 23.84 50.06 36.99
N LYS A 3 24.27 48.88 37.45
CA LYS A 3 24.32 47.67 36.59
C LYS A 3 23.76 46.38 37.21
N LYS A 4 23.01 46.46 38.32
CA LYS A 4 22.42 45.26 38.97
C LYS A 4 20.89 45.12 38.87
N TYR A 5 20.17 46.09 38.31
CA TYR A 5 18.70 46.04 38.23
C TYR A 5 18.12 45.58 36.88
N ALA A 6 18.92 45.50 35.81
CA ALA A 6 18.45 45.05 34.50
C ALA A 6 18.43 43.51 34.35
N LEU A 7 19.34 42.80 35.04
CA LEU A 7 19.47 41.35 34.90
C LEU A 7 18.32 40.59 35.61
N ILE A 8 17.74 41.17 36.66
CA ILE A 8 16.66 40.53 37.43
C ILE A 8 15.32 40.59 36.68
N LYS A 9 15.07 41.63 35.86
CA LYS A 9 13.86 41.70 35.03
C LYS A 9 13.89 40.74 33.84
N VAL A 10 15.06 40.52 33.24
CA VAL A 10 15.21 39.59 32.10
C VAL A 10 15.08 38.13 32.55
N VAL A 11 15.60 37.79 33.74
CA VAL A 11 15.44 36.44 34.29
C VAL A 11 14.01 36.18 34.72
N ILE A 12 13.28 37.16 35.27
CA ILE A 12 11.86 36.98 35.63
C ILE A 12 10.96 36.89 34.39
N VAL A 13 11.23 37.65 33.32
CA VAL A 13 10.48 37.52 32.05
C VAL A 13 10.82 36.21 31.32
N ALA A 14 12.07 35.75 31.38
CA ALA A 14 12.46 34.43 30.85
C ALA A 14 11.89 33.27 31.68
N PHE A 15 11.76 33.41 33.01
CA PHE A 15 11.14 32.40 33.86
C PHE A 15 9.60 32.37 33.73
N VAL A 16 8.98 33.52 33.41
CA VAL A 16 7.55 33.60 33.07
C VAL A 16 7.27 33.10 31.64
N MET A 17 8.24 33.20 30.70
CA MET A 17 8.16 32.52 29.39
C MET A 17 8.50 31.02 29.44
N LEU A 18 9.17 30.54 30.50
CA LEU A 18 9.37 29.11 30.78
C LEU A 18 8.20 28.48 31.55
N LEU A 19 7.19 29.27 31.89
CA LEU A 19 5.86 28.86 32.36
C LEU A 19 4.84 29.11 31.23
N VAL A 20 5.14 28.66 30.01
CA VAL A 20 4.05 28.27 29.11
C VAL A 20 3.43 27.05 29.78
N GLN A 21 2.40 27.30 30.57
CA GLN A 21 1.51 26.25 31.03
C GLN A 21 1.08 25.52 29.77
N GLN A 22 1.57 24.29 29.58
CA GLN A 22 0.79 23.28 28.92
C GLN A 22 -0.46 23.14 29.79
N VAL A 23 -1.47 23.96 29.51
CA VAL A 23 -2.83 23.66 29.94
C VAL A 23 -3.16 22.40 29.17
N GLN A 24 -2.87 21.24 29.75
CA GLN A 24 -3.55 20.03 29.34
C GLN A 24 -5.02 20.32 29.62
N SER A 25 -5.77 20.56 28.55
CA SER A 25 -7.23 20.61 28.61
C SER A 25 -7.68 19.35 29.34
N GLN A 26 -8.38 19.52 30.47
CA GLN A 26 -8.89 18.39 31.22
C GLN A 26 -9.83 17.63 30.29
N THR A 27 -9.58 16.34 30.06
CA THR A 27 -10.45 15.51 29.22
C THR A 27 -11.90 15.58 29.75
N VAL A 28 -12.81 16.11 28.95
CA VAL A 28 -14.23 16.18 29.28
C VAL A 28 -14.90 14.92 28.77
N THR A 29 -15.60 14.20 29.64
CA THR A 29 -16.41 13.03 29.23
C THR A 29 -17.86 13.44 29.04
N VAL A 30 -18.41 13.16 27.86
CA VAL A 30 -19.82 13.36 27.51
C VAL A 30 -20.51 12.00 27.38
N ASN A 31 -21.79 11.93 27.74
CA ASN A 31 -22.53 10.65 27.83
C ASN A 31 -23.59 10.49 26.73
N SER A 32 -23.82 11.52 25.92
CA SER A 32 -24.75 11.48 24.78
C SER A 32 -24.15 12.19 23.56
N LEU A 33 -24.76 11.96 22.38
CA LEU A 33 -24.36 12.65 21.15
C LEU A 33 -24.70 14.15 21.23
N GLU A 34 -25.81 14.51 21.86
CA GLU A 34 -26.24 15.90 22.06
C GLU A 34 -25.28 16.65 22.99
N GLU A 35 -24.73 15.98 24.01
CA GLU A 35 -23.69 16.55 24.87
C GLU A 35 -22.37 16.75 24.12
N LEU A 36 -22.09 15.95 23.08
CA LEU A 36 -20.89 16.08 22.24
C LEU A 36 -20.97 17.29 21.29
N LEU A 37 -22.15 17.57 20.71
CA LEU A 37 -22.32 18.57 19.64
C LEU A 37 -21.72 19.96 19.96
N PRO A 38 -21.88 20.55 21.16
CA PRO A 38 -21.30 21.86 21.47
C PRO A 38 -19.78 21.90 21.44
N TYR A 39 -19.11 20.77 21.67
CA TYR A 39 -17.65 20.69 21.69
C TYR A 39 -17.03 20.64 20.30
N LEU A 40 -17.78 20.16 19.30
CA LEU A 40 -17.27 20.04 17.93
C LEU A 40 -16.87 21.40 17.32
N LYS A 41 -17.36 22.50 17.87
CA LYS A 41 -17.08 23.88 17.44
C LYS A 41 -15.99 24.59 18.23
N GLN A 42 -15.49 23.99 19.31
CA GLN A 42 -14.58 24.65 20.24
C GLN A 42 -13.13 24.29 19.91
N ASP A 43 -12.25 25.28 19.98
CA ASP A 43 -10.82 25.05 19.88
C ASP A 43 -10.24 24.53 21.20
N ASN A 44 -9.14 23.78 21.12
CA ASN A 44 -8.34 23.32 22.26
C ASN A 44 -9.11 22.43 23.26
N VAL A 45 -10.05 21.63 22.76
CA VAL A 45 -10.80 20.69 23.60
C VAL A 45 -10.19 19.29 23.56
N ASP A 46 -10.26 18.61 24.70
CA ASP A 46 -10.00 17.17 24.80
C ASP A 46 -11.29 16.52 25.28
N VAL A 47 -11.98 15.81 24.39
CA VAL A 47 -13.33 15.29 24.65
C VAL A 47 -13.37 13.80 24.42
N LYS A 48 -13.99 13.10 25.37
CA LYS A 48 -14.25 11.67 25.30
C LYS A 48 -15.74 11.41 25.26
N LEU A 49 -16.23 10.73 24.23
CA LEU A 49 -17.57 10.13 24.27
C LEU A 49 -17.48 8.87 25.12
N ALA A 50 -18.35 8.76 26.13
CA ALA A 50 -18.38 7.57 26.99
C ALA A 50 -18.57 6.29 26.15
N PRO A 51 -17.96 5.15 26.54
CA PRO A 51 -18.23 3.88 25.88
C PRO A 51 -19.73 3.55 25.91
N GLY A 52 -20.30 3.13 24.79
CA GLY A 52 -21.73 2.93 24.68
C GLY A 52 -22.22 2.76 23.24
N ASN A 53 -23.50 2.41 23.12
CA ASN A 53 -24.20 2.33 21.86
C ASN A 53 -25.05 3.59 21.66
N TYR A 54 -24.82 4.27 20.57
CA TYR A 54 -25.51 5.49 20.16
C TYR A 54 -26.18 5.24 18.81
N SER A 55 -27.28 5.93 18.53
CA SER A 55 -27.99 5.79 17.25
C SER A 55 -28.54 7.11 16.75
N ILE A 56 -28.51 7.30 15.43
CA ILE A 56 -29.14 8.40 14.72
C ILE A 56 -30.15 7.80 13.75
N SER A 57 -31.39 8.27 13.82
CA SER A 57 -32.53 7.83 13.03
C SER A 57 -33.14 9.00 12.25
N GLY A 58 -34.09 8.69 11.36
CA GLY A 58 -34.83 9.73 10.66
C GLY A 58 -35.67 10.63 11.57
N PHE A 59 -35.96 10.20 12.81
CA PHE A 59 -36.64 11.03 13.80
C PHE A 59 -35.74 12.16 14.29
N ASP A 60 -34.47 11.86 14.58
CA ASP A 60 -33.48 12.83 15.10
C ASP A 60 -33.11 13.92 14.07
N ILE A 61 -33.46 13.71 12.81
CA ILE A 61 -33.39 14.75 11.77
C ILE A 61 -34.68 15.58 11.74
N SER A 62 -35.82 14.91 11.93
CA SER A 62 -37.14 15.54 11.86
C SER A 62 -37.45 16.40 13.09
N ASP A 63 -36.86 16.06 14.24
CA ASP A 63 -36.97 16.83 15.49
C ASP A 63 -35.95 17.98 15.59
N GLY A 64 -34.99 18.04 14.65
CA GLY A 64 -33.97 19.09 14.56
C GLY A 64 -32.71 18.84 15.40
N THR A 65 -32.52 17.64 15.96
CA THR A 65 -31.34 17.30 16.76
C THR A 65 -30.05 17.31 15.92
N PHE A 66 -30.09 16.76 14.70
CA PHE A 66 -28.96 16.75 13.77
C PHE A 66 -29.25 17.49 12.46
N SER A 67 -28.22 18.16 11.93
CA SER A 67 -28.22 18.83 10.62
C SER A 67 -27.49 18.01 9.57
N ASN A 68 -27.36 18.53 8.35
CA ASN A 68 -26.40 18.03 7.36
C ASN A 68 -25.23 19.01 7.25
N PRO A 69 -23.98 18.62 7.56
CA PRO A 69 -23.55 17.30 8.06
C PRO A 69 -24.04 16.95 9.47
N LEU A 70 -24.10 15.65 9.81
CA LEU A 70 -24.54 15.20 11.15
C LEU A 70 -23.55 15.65 12.23
N PHE A 71 -22.25 15.44 11.98
CA PHE A 71 -21.16 15.91 12.83
C PHE A 71 -20.25 16.84 12.04
N VAL A 72 -20.05 18.06 12.55
CA VAL A 72 -19.14 19.06 11.95
C VAL A 72 -18.09 19.45 12.98
N PHE A 73 -16.86 18.96 12.81
CA PHE A 73 -15.71 19.31 13.64
C PHE A 73 -15.09 20.62 13.14
N GLU A 74 -15.63 21.74 13.59
CA GLU A 74 -15.18 23.10 13.23
C GLU A 74 -14.01 23.57 14.10
N GLY A 75 -13.95 23.13 15.36
CA GLY A 75 -12.90 23.50 16.30
C GLY A 75 -11.53 22.93 15.90
N SER A 76 -10.46 23.58 16.34
CA SER A 76 -9.07 23.25 16.03
C SER A 76 -8.27 22.84 17.27
N ASN A 77 -7.09 22.23 17.07
CA ASN A 77 -6.17 21.79 18.12
C ASN A 77 -6.84 20.88 19.17
N SER A 78 -7.76 20.03 18.72
CA SER A 78 -8.64 19.27 19.61
C SER A 78 -8.43 17.76 19.48
N THR A 79 -8.66 17.04 20.57
CA THR A 79 -8.67 15.58 20.59
C THR A 79 -10.08 15.08 20.89
N TYR A 80 -10.55 14.11 20.10
CA TYR A 80 -11.82 13.44 20.30
C TYR A 80 -11.58 11.93 20.43
N ASP A 81 -11.80 11.39 21.62
CA ASP A 81 -11.65 9.97 21.92
C ASP A 81 -13.02 9.27 21.93
N PHE A 82 -13.22 8.35 20.99
CA PHE A 82 -14.41 7.53 20.87
C PHE A 82 -14.17 6.08 21.28
N THR A 83 -13.09 5.79 22.01
CA THR A 83 -12.73 4.42 22.42
C THR A 83 -13.91 3.76 23.15
N GLY A 84 -14.47 2.71 22.55
CA GLY A 84 -15.60 1.94 23.08
C GLY A 84 -16.97 2.52 22.76
N ALA A 85 -17.06 3.60 21.98
CA ALA A 85 -18.32 4.15 21.47
C ALA A 85 -18.64 3.59 20.07
N GLU A 86 -19.90 3.20 19.89
CA GLU A 86 -20.47 2.70 18.64
C GLU A 86 -21.64 3.60 18.22
N ILE A 87 -21.55 4.25 17.06
CA ILE A 87 -22.59 5.12 16.51
C ILE A 87 -23.25 4.43 15.32
N LYS A 88 -24.55 4.15 15.43
CA LYS A 88 -25.36 3.53 14.37
C LYS A 88 -26.18 4.58 13.64
N ILE A 89 -25.93 4.76 12.34
CA ILE A 89 -26.70 5.69 11.50
C ILE A 89 -27.69 4.87 10.68
N ASN A 90 -28.98 5.09 10.88
CA ASN A 90 -29.98 4.47 10.02
C ASN A 90 -29.94 5.14 8.65
N THR A 91 -29.66 4.38 7.59
CA THR A 91 -29.58 4.86 6.20
C THR A 91 -30.81 5.66 5.73
N VAL A 92 -31.97 5.54 6.38
CA VAL A 92 -33.12 6.43 6.14
C VAL A 92 -32.78 7.91 6.37
N VAL A 93 -31.85 8.23 7.28
CA VAL A 93 -31.31 9.58 7.52
C VAL A 93 -30.85 10.25 6.23
N LEU A 94 -30.23 9.49 5.32
CA LEU A 94 -29.68 9.97 4.04
C LEU A 94 -30.75 10.53 3.08
N THR A 95 -32.04 10.34 3.39
CA THR A 95 -33.18 10.85 2.62
C THR A 95 -33.83 12.09 3.23
N LYS A 96 -33.47 12.46 4.47
CA LYS A 96 -34.20 13.46 5.27
C LYS A 96 -33.79 14.91 5.01
N PHE A 97 -32.72 15.14 4.27
CA PHE A 97 -32.19 16.48 3.98
C PHE A 97 -32.63 17.07 2.64
N GLY A 98 -33.59 16.42 1.95
CA GLY A 98 -34.04 16.83 0.61
C GLY A 98 -33.07 16.38 -0.50
N ASN A 99 -33.08 17.08 -1.63
CA ASN A 99 -32.29 16.72 -2.83
C ASN A 99 -30.88 17.34 -2.80
N VAL A 100 -30.13 17.07 -1.74
CA VAL A 100 -28.77 17.58 -1.51
C VAL A 100 -27.79 16.42 -1.27
N ASP A 101 -26.49 16.71 -1.35
CA ASP A 101 -25.48 15.73 -0.94
C ASP A 101 -25.42 15.72 0.60
N VAL A 102 -25.35 14.53 1.19
CA VAL A 102 -25.37 14.32 2.65
C VAL A 102 -24.01 13.87 3.14
N ASN A 103 -23.46 14.55 4.14
CA ASN A 103 -22.23 14.12 4.81
C ASN A 103 -22.59 13.66 6.23
N GLU A 104 -22.11 12.50 6.66
CA GLU A 104 -22.34 12.06 8.04
C GLU A 104 -21.37 12.77 8.99
N MET A 105 -20.10 12.84 8.60
CA MET A 105 -19.06 13.54 9.34
C MET A 105 -18.25 14.45 8.42
N GLN A 106 -17.98 15.67 8.88
CA GLN A 106 -17.07 16.60 8.20
C GLN A 106 -16.13 17.27 9.21
N ILE A 107 -14.83 17.29 8.89
CA ILE A 107 -13.79 17.95 9.67
C ILE A 107 -13.38 19.21 8.92
N LEU A 108 -13.61 20.39 9.51
CA LEU A 108 -13.26 21.69 8.93
C LEU A 108 -12.10 22.36 9.68
N GLY A 109 -12.02 22.15 11.00
CA GLY A 109 -10.96 22.69 11.84
C GLY A 109 -9.61 22.05 11.54
N ASN A 110 -8.58 22.51 12.24
CA ASN A 110 -7.19 22.12 11.98
C ASN A 110 -6.57 21.41 13.18
N ASN A 111 -5.52 20.63 12.94
CA ASN A 111 -4.71 20.01 13.99
C ASN A 111 -5.55 19.14 14.95
N ASN A 112 -6.63 18.53 14.46
CA ASN A 112 -7.48 17.68 15.28
C ASN A 112 -7.04 16.22 15.21
N VAL A 113 -7.27 15.48 16.30
CA VAL A 113 -7.07 14.03 16.35
C VAL A 113 -8.36 13.36 16.80
N LEU A 114 -8.98 12.58 15.90
CA LEU A 114 -10.19 11.81 16.18
C LEU A 114 -9.79 10.32 16.27
N LYS A 115 -10.13 9.66 17.38
CA LYS A 115 -9.62 8.32 17.71
C LYS A 115 -10.72 7.28 17.93
N ASN A 116 -10.51 6.08 17.39
CA ASN A 116 -11.15 4.83 17.82
C ASN A 116 -12.68 4.77 17.75
N LEU A 117 -13.32 5.53 16.85
CA LEU A 117 -14.76 5.47 16.67
C LEU A 117 -15.16 4.21 15.91
N THR A 118 -16.21 3.52 16.38
CA THR A 118 -16.97 2.59 15.53
C THR A 118 -18.22 3.30 15.02
N ILE A 119 -18.36 3.41 13.71
CA ILE A 119 -19.51 4.03 13.04
C ILE A 119 -20.06 3.08 11.98
N GLU A 120 -21.35 2.78 12.07
CA GLU A 120 -22.02 1.80 11.20
C GLU A 120 -23.31 2.36 10.62
N ASP A 121 -23.41 2.32 9.29
CA ASP A 121 -24.68 2.44 8.59
C ASP A 121 -25.54 1.19 8.75
N ILE A 122 -26.75 1.36 9.29
CA ILE A 122 -27.75 0.30 9.40
C ILE A 122 -28.88 0.48 8.36
N GLY A 123 -29.22 -0.62 7.68
CA GLY A 123 -30.17 -0.64 6.57
C GLY A 123 -29.52 -0.43 5.20
N THR A 124 -30.35 -0.30 4.17
CA THR A 124 -29.92 -0.24 2.76
C THR A 124 -30.57 0.91 1.98
N THR A 125 -31.15 1.88 2.68
CA THR A 125 -31.85 3.00 2.03
C THR A 125 -30.84 3.88 1.31
N ALA A 126 -30.98 4.01 -0.01
CA ALA A 126 -30.11 4.89 -0.78
C ALA A 126 -30.40 6.38 -0.51
N PRO A 127 -29.39 7.27 -0.55
CA PRO A 127 -29.60 8.71 -0.41
C PRO A 127 -30.54 9.24 -1.48
N THR A 128 -31.14 10.41 -1.23
CA THR A 128 -31.96 11.10 -2.25
C THR A 128 -31.12 11.49 -3.46
N LYS A 129 -29.91 12.03 -3.23
CA LYS A 129 -28.96 12.43 -4.27
C LYS A 129 -27.64 11.65 -4.18
N ARG A 130 -26.78 12.01 -3.23
CA ARG A 130 -25.50 11.35 -2.93
C ARG A 130 -25.22 11.46 -1.43
N ALA A 131 -24.41 10.56 -0.90
CA ALA A 131 -23.93 10.63 0.47
C ALA A 131 -22.43 10.34 0.56
N GLN A 132 -21.84 10.79 1.66
CA GLN A 132 -20.45 10.61 2.02
C GLN A 132 -20.36 10.35 3.53
N ALA A 133 -19.73 9.25 3.95
CA ALA A 133 -19.60 8.95 5.37
C ALA A 133 -18.70 9.97 6.08
N ILE A 134 -17.49 10.21 5.55
CA ILE A 134 -16.53 11.13 6.18
C ILE A 134 -15.89 12.05 5.13
N VAL A 135 -15.81 13.35 5.45
CA VAL A 135 -15.05 14.36 4.69
C VAL A 135 -13.98 14.99 5.60
N MET A 136 -12.73 14.97 5.16
CA MET A 136 -11.61 15.63 5.85
C MET A 136 -11.16 16.88 5.08
N ASP A 137 -11.56 18.06 5.53
CA ASP A 137 -11.02 19.35 5.10
C ASP A 137 -9.97 19.83 6.13
N GLY A 138 -9.74 21.14 6.21
CA GLY A 138 -8.77 21.74 7.13
C GLY A 138 -7.34 21.32 6.84
N ARG A 139 -6.47 21.43 7.84
CA ARG A 139 -5.09 20.97 7.76
C ARG A 139 -4.64 20.23 9.01
N ASP A 140 -3.68 19.34 8.80
CA ASP A 140 -2.98 18.62 9.87
C ASP A 140 -3.92 17.80 10.77
N ASN A 141 -5.08 17.37 10.24
CA ASN A 141 -6.02 16.52 10.98
C ASN A 141 -5.64 15.06 10.85
N ARG A 142 -5.89 14.27 11.91
CA ARG A 142 -5.70 12.83 11.93
C ARG A 142 -6.96 12.10 12.37
N ILE A 143 -7.43 11.17 11.54
CA ILE A 143 -8.39 10.13 11.95
C ILE A 143 -7.59 8.85 12.18
N GLU A 144 -7.71 8.27 13.37
CA GLU A 144 -6.90 7.13 13.79
C GLU A 144 -7.77 6.02 14.41
N GLY A 145 -7.59 4.78 13.98
CA GLY A 145 -8.22 3.62 14.63
C GLY A 145 -9.73 3.48 14.41
N PHE A 146 -10.31 4.17 13.42
CA PHE A 146 -11.76 4.11 13.17
C PHE A 146 -12.17 2.76 12.58
N ASN A 147 -13.35 2.27 12.95
CA ASN A 147 -14.06 1.18 12.28
C ASN A 147 -15.30 1.76 11.59
N VAL A 148 -15.31 1.77 10.25
CA VAL A 148 -16.35 2.42 9.44
C VAL A 148 -17.05 1.39 8.58
N THR A 149 -18.37 1.26 8.72
CA THR A 149 -19.19 0.43 7.82
C THR A 149 -20.16 1.32 7.04
N ILE A 150 -20.04 1.33 5.71
CA ILE A 150 -20.86 2.17 4.81
C ILE A 150 -21.94 1.34 4.12
N ARG A 151 -23.20 1.78 4.13
CA ARG A 151 -24.33 1.12 3.45
C ARG A 151 -25.29 2.13 2.82
N GLY A 152 -26.15 1.64 1.93
CA GLY A 152 -27.22 2.46 1.36
C GLY A 152 -26.81 3.19 0.08
N SER A 153 -26.97 2.50 -1.05
CA SER A 153 -26.82 3.09 -2.39
C SER A 153 -27.76 2.41 -3.37
N TYR A 154 -27.88 2.99 -4.56
CA TYR A 154 -28.71 2.41 -5.61
C TYR A 154 -28.13 2.67 -7.01
N PRO A 155 -28.21 1.70 -7.94
CA PRO A 155 -28.36 0.29 -7.63
C PRO A 155 -27.11 -0.21 -6.91
N TYR A 156 -27.27 -1.15 -5.99
CA TYR A 156 -26.15 -1.86 -5.36
C TYR A 156 -26.07 -3.27 -5.97
N GLY A 157 -24.85 -3.81 -6.13
CA GLY A 157 -24.68 -5.17 -6.68
C GLY A 157 -24.23 -5.25 -8.13
N TYR A 158 -23.93 -4.14 -8.80
CA TYR A 158 -23.52 -4.11 -10.22
C TYR A 158 -22.30 -3.24 -10.54
N GLY A 159 -21.64 -2.67 -9.52
CA GLY A 159 -20.49 -1.79 -9.74
C GLY A 159 -20.82 -0.63 -10.67
N ASP A 160 -19.94 -0.38 -11.64
CA ASP A 160 -20.11 0.65 -12.67
C ASP A 160 -20.64 0.14 -14.01
N ALA A 161 -21.02 -1.14 -14.11
CA ALA A 161 -21.44 -1.76 -15.37
C ALA A 161 -22.61 -1.02 -16.05
N PHE A 162 -23.55 -0.50 -15.26
CA PHE A 162 -24.73 0.20 -15.75
C PHE A 162 -24.66 1.72 -15.62
N GLY A 163 -23.49 2.25 -15.23
CA GLY A 163 -23.18 3.67 -15.36
C GLY A 163 -22.52 4.35 -14.17
N LYS A 164 -22.00 5.54 -14.46
CA LYS A 164 -21.45 6.50 -13.49
C LYS A 164 -21.75 7.92 -13.99
N GLY A 165 -22.40 8.73 -13.17
CA GLY A 165 -22.65 10.14 -13.53
C GLY A 165 -23.67 10.31 -14.65
N GLY A 166 -23.43 11.27 -15.57
CA GLY A 166 -24.32 11.51 -16.70
C GLY A 166 -24.22 10.41 -17.77
N GLY A 167 -25.34 10.05 -18.39
CA GLY A 167 -25.38 9.01 -19.43
C GLY A 167 -25.44 7.57 -18.92
N SER A 168 -25.71 7.35 -17.62
CA SER A 168 -25.92 6.01 -17.06
C SER A 168 -27.16 5.32 -17.64
N VAL A 169 -27.09 4.00 -17.82
CA VAL A 169 -28.25 3.16 -18.18
C VAL A 169 -29.21 3.03 -17.00
N ILE A 170 -28.66 2.88 -15.78
CA ILE A 170 -29.41 2.91 -14.53
C ILE A 170 -28.95 4.11 -13.70
N ASN A 171 -29.88 4.92 -13.20
CA ASN A 171 -29.53 6.10 -12.40
C ASN A 171 -28.90 5.69 -11.05
N HIS A 172 -27.69 6.19 -10.80
CA HIS A 172 -26.94 5.88 -9.58
C HIS A 172 -27.11 6.95 -8.49
N ARG A 173 -27.41 6.51 -7.27
CA ARG A 173 -27.43 7.30 -6.02
C ARG A 173 -26.37 6.71 -5.10
N LYS A 174 -25.21 7.37 -5.09
CA LYS A 174 -23.98 6.88 -4.47
C LYS A 174 -23.93 7.19 -2.99
N HIS A 175 -23.36 6.29 -2.20
CA HIS A 175 -22.87 6.58 -0.85
C HIS A 175 -21.42 6.13 -0.76
N SER A 176 -20.49 7.10 -0.73
CA SER A 176 -19.03 6.87 -0.69
C SER A 176 -18.50 6.95 0.74
N GLY A 177 -17.34 6.35 1.01
CA GLY A 177 -16.76 6.23 2.34
C GLY A 177 -16.05 7.50 2.83
N ILE A 178 -14.73 7.56 2.67
CA ILE A 178 -13.90 8.66 3.19
C ILE A 178 -13.34 9.50 2.06
N LEU A 179 -13.61 10.81 2.11
CA LEU A 179 -13.09 11.81 1.20
C LEU A 179 -12.06 12.67 1.92
N ILE A 180 -10.79 12.50 1.54
CA ILE A 180 -9.67 13.28 2.06
C ILE A 180 -9.44 14.49 1.16
N ARG A 181 -9.47 15.68 1.75
CA ARG A 181 -9.14 16.95 1.12
C ARG A 181 -8.11 17.67 2.01
N GLY A 182 -8.02 18.98 1.92
CA GLY A 182 -7.23 19.77 2.86
C GLY A 182 -5.72 19.59 2.68
N LEU A 183 -4.96 19.94 3.71
CA LEU A 183 -3.49 19.94 3.69
C LEU A 183 -2.93 19.05 4.79
N ARG A 184 -2.09 18.07 4.44
CA ARG A 184 -1.44 17.12 5.39
C ARG A 184 -2.42 16.38 6.31
N ASN A 185 -3.61 16.09 5.80
CA ASN A 185 -4.56 15.24 6.50
C ASN A 185 -4.10 13.78 6.46
N HIS A 186 -4.32 13.07 7.57
CA HIS A 186 -3.81 11.73 7.80
C HIS A 186 -4.94 10.77 8.21
N LEU A 187 -5.17 9.74 7.40
CA LEU A 187 -6.04 8.61 7.73
C LEU A 187 -5.15 7.42 8.17
N LYS A 188 -5.23 7.03 9.44
CA LYS A 188 -4.27 6.11 10.07
C LYS A 188 -4.95 4.92 10.73
N ASP A 189 -4.45 3.71 10.52
CA ASP A 189 -4.84 2.48 11.24
C ASP A 189 -6.36 2.24 11.28
N CYS A 190 -7.08 2.64 10.21
CA CYS A 190 -8.53 2.53 10.14
C CYS A 190 -8.99 1.26 9.42
N ASN A 191 -10.11 0.69 9.84
CA ASN A 191 -10.80 -0.42 9.20
C ASN A 191 -12.07 0.09 8.52
N ILE A 192 -12.16 -0.02 7.20
CA ILE A 192 -13.21 0.59 6.38
C ILE A 192 -13.84 -0.47 5.50
N VAL A 193 -15.09 -0.79 5.78
CA VAL A 193 -15.88 -1.80 5.08
C VAL A 193 -17.03 -1.12 4.33
N SER A 194 -17.00 -1.17 3.01
CA SER A 194 -18.07 -0.63 2.18
C SER A 194 -18.99 -1.74 1.68
N ARG A 195 -20.28 -1.57 1.92
CA ARG A 195 -21.40 -2.34 1.35
C ARG A 195 -22.34 -1.41 0.59
N SER A 196 -21.72 -0.49 -0.14
CA SER A 196 -22.36 0.55 -0.92
C SER A 196 -21.57 0.84 -2.19
N TYR A 197 -22.23 1.30 -3.25
CA TYR A 197 -21.58 1.78 -4.46
C TYR A 197 -21.08 3.22 -4.27
N GLY A 198 -19.77 3.37 -4.43
CA GLY A 198 -19.02 4.61 -4.25
C GLY A 198 -17.53 4.32 -4.12
N HIS A 199 -16.71 5.37 -3.98
CA HIS A 199 -15.32 5.19 -3.58
C HIS A 199 -15.25 4.81 -2.11
N ILE A 200 -14.33 3.91 -1.74
CA ILE A 200 -14.15 3.53 -0.33
C ILE A 200 -13.31 4.61 0.36
N VAL A 201 -12.13 4.92 -0.17
CA VAL A 201 -11.31 6.08 0.21
C VAL A 201 -10.89 6.83 -1.05
N PHE A 202 -11.02 8.15 -1.04
CA PHE A 202 -10.57 8.97 -2.17
C PHE A 202 -10.15 10.37 -1.78
N MET A 203 -9.39 11.00 -2.67
CA MET A 203 -8.79 12.31 -2.49
C MET A 203 -9.26 13.27 -3.59
N GLN A 204 -9.67 14.47 -3.18
CA GLN A 204 -9.99 15.60 -4.04
C GLN A 204 -9.50 16.87 -3.36
N ALA A 205 -8.80 17.75 -4.08
CA ALA A 205 -8.15 18.93 -3.49
C ALA A 205 -7.26 18.67 -2.26
N ALA A 206 -6.72 17.45 -2.09
CA ALA A 206 -5.80 17.13 -1.01
C ALA A 206 -4.35 17.50 -1.38
N SER A 207 -3.59 18.06 -0.44
CA SER A 207 -2.16 18.33 -0.62
C SER A 207 -1.38 17.64 0.49
N TYR A 208 -0.38 16.83 0.11
CA TYR A 208 0.37 15.94 1.02
C TYR A 208 -0.51 15.02 1.89
N PRO A 209 -1.58 14.38 1.37
CA PRO A 209 -2.37 13.45 2.17
C PRO A 209 -1.55 12.19 2.47
N THR A 210 -1.74 11.63 3.68
CA THR A 210 -1.18 10.33 4.07
C THR A 210 -2.29 9.35 4.43
N ILE A 211 -2.24 8.15 3.88
CA ILE A 211 -3.09 7.03 4.26
C ILE A 211 -2.17 5.91 4.73
N GLU A 212 -2.26 5.53 6.01
CA GLU A 212 -1.30 4.62 6.65
C GLU A 212 -2.03 3.50 7.40
N GLY A 213 -1.57 2.25 7.26
CA GLY A 213 -1.98 1.13 8.12
C GLY A 213 -3.45 0.72 8.00
N CYS A 214 -4.17 1.21 6.97
CA CYS A 214 -5.61 1.00 6.86
C CYS A 214 -5.97 -0.35 6.22
N TYR A 215 -7.05 -0.95 6.70
CA TYR A 215 -7.74 -2.06 6.03
C TYR A 215 -8.97 -1.51 5.30
N ILE A 216 -9.08 -1.76 4.00
CA ILE A 216 -10.11 -1.19 3.12
C ILE A 216 -10.74 -2.34 2.34
N GLU A 217 -12.05 -2.57 2.52
CA GLU A 217 -12.75 -3.71 1.94
C GLU A 217 -14.04 -3.32 1.22
N GLY A 218 -14.17 -3.78 -0.03
CA GLY A 218 -15.44 -3.82 -0.77
C GLY A 218 -15.98 -5.24 -0.93
N GLU A 219 -16.71 -5.48 -2.01
CA GLU A 219 -17.33 -6.73 -2.40
C GLU A 219 -17.17 -6.94 -3.91
N MET A 220 -17.05 -8.21 -4.30
CA MET A 220 -16.98 -8.62 -5.69
C MET A 220 -18.21 -9.47 -6.04
N ARG A 221 -18.61 -9.47 -7.30
CA ARG A 221 -19.67 -10.32 -7.83
C ARG A 221 -19.35 -10.74 -9.26
N THR A 222 -19.61 -12.01 -9.58
CA THR A 222 -19.41 -12.48 -10.96
C THR A 222 -20.47 -11.89 -11.89
N THR A 223 -20.12 -11.65 -13.14
CA THR A 223 -21.10 -11.25 -14.16
C THR A 223 -22.09 -12.37 -14.46
N ASP A 224 -21.70 -13.64 -14.28
CA ASP A 224 -22.58 -14.81 -14.37
C ASP A 224 -23.71 -14.76 -13.33
N ASP A 225 -23.41 -14.42 -12.08
CA ASP A 225 -24.42 -14.23 -11.02
C ASP A 225 -25.34 -13.04 -11.30
N MET A 226 -24.84 -12.00 -11.98
CA MET A 226 -25.68 -10.87 -12.41
C MET A 226 -26.63 -11.32 -13.52
N LEU A 227 -26.12 -12.03 -14.53
CA LEU A 227 -26.90 -12.52 -15.67
C LEU A 227 -27.93 -13.58 -15.30
N ALA A 228 -27.77 -14.25 -14.16
CA ALA A 228 -28.75 -15.21 -13.61
C ALA A 228 -30.00 -14.52 -13.02
N GLU A 229 -30.00 -13.20 -12.83
CA GLU A 229 -31.15 -12.48 -12.31
C GLU A 229 -32.36 -12.55 -13.25
N THR A 230 -33.55 -12.81 -12.69
CA THR A 230 -34.82 -12.85 -13.44
C THR A 230 -35.69 -11.61 -13.21
N SER A 231 -35.20 -10.66 -12.42
CA SER A 231 -35.87 -9.41 -12.06
C SER A 231 -34.86 -8.44 -11.43
N GLY A 232 -35.13 -7.14 -11.51
CA GLY A 232 -34.30 -6.11 -10.86
C GLY A 232 -33.65 -5.18 -11.89
N PRO A 233 -32.90 -4.17 -11.43
CA PRO A 233 -32.50 -3.05 -12.28
C PRO A 233 -31.69 -3.45 -13.51
N ALA A 234 -30.79 -4.44 -13.39
CA ALA A 234 -30.00 -4.94 -14.52
C ALA A 234 -30.85 -5.73 -15.53
N TYR A 235 -31.74 -6.60 -15.04
CA TYR A 235 -32.68 -7.36 -15.86
C TYR A 235 -33.65 -6.43 -16.61
N ASP A 236 -34.16 -5.40 -15.95
CA ASP A 236 -35.12 -4.44 -16.50
C ASP A 236 -34.55 -3.63 -17.69
N VAL A 237 -33.21 -3.53 -17.79
CA VAL A 237 -32.49 -2.90 -18.91
C VAL A 237 -31.84 -3.92 -19.84
N ASP A 238 -32.28 -5.19 -19.79
CA ASP A 238 -31.79 -6.30 -20.62
C ASP A 238 -30.26 -6.44 -20.57
N PHE A 239 -29.70 -6.22 -19.36
CA PHE A 239 -28.27 -6.25 -19.06
C PHE A 239 -27.41 -5.37 -19.99
N MET A 240 -27.99 -4.31 -20.56
CA MET A 240 -27.25 -3.38 -21.41
C MET A 240 -26.31 -2.53 -20.56
N THR A 241 -25.01 -2.66 -20.76
CA THR A 241 -24.00 -1.89 -20.01
C THR A 241 -23.95 -0.44 -20.48
N VAL A 242 -23.37 0.44 -19.65
CA VAL A 242 -23.05 1.83 -20.05
C VAL A 242 -22.02 1.90 -21.18
N TRP A 243 -21.31 0.81 -21.44
CA TRP A 243 -20.29 0.72 -22.49
C TRP A 243 -20.88 0.39 -23.87
N GLY A 244 -22.21 0.29 -23.98
CA GLY A 244 -22.92 0.17 -25.27
C GLY A 244 -23.12 -1.26 -25.78
N TYR A 245 -22.91 -2.26 -24.92
CA TYR A 245 -23.15 -3.68 -25.26
C TYR A 245 -23.65 -4.45 -24.02
N LYS A 246 -24.22 -5.65 -24.23
CA LYS A 246 -24.75 -6.47 -23.12
C LYS A 246 -23.64 -7.04 -22.24
N LEU A 247 -23.87 -7.09 -20.92
CA LEU A 247 -22.92 -7.63 -19.96
C LEU A 247 -22.54 -9.09 -20.32
N PRO A 248 -21.26 -9.41 -20.51
CA PRO A 248 -20.82 -10.76 -20.84
C PRO A 248 -20.51 -11.59 -19.57
N PRO A 249 -20.62 -12.93 -19.64
CA PRO A 249 -20.20 -13.83 -18.57
C PRO A 249 -18.67 -13.89 -18.44
N GLY A 250 -18.16 -14.49 -17.36
CA GLY A 250 -16.73 -14.80 -17.20
C GLY A 250 -15.87 -13.69 -16.59
N TYR A 251 -16.48 -12.69 -15.95
CA TYR A 251 -15.78 -11.58 -15.30
C TYR A 251 -16.17 -11.41 -13.84
N MET A 252 -15.23 -10.99 -13.02
CA MET A 252 -15.49 -10.55 -11.65
C MET A 252 -15.54 -9.02 -11.60
N LEU A 253 -16.60 -8.46 -11.01
CA LEU A 253 -16.78 -7.02 -10.93
C LEU A 253 -16.90 -6.57 -9.47
N SER A 254 -16.23 -5.45 -9.14
CA SER A 254 -16.37 -4.80 -7.84
C SER A 254 -17.75 -4.14 -7.73
N LEU A 255 -18.36 -4.27 -6.56
CA LEU A 255 -19.61 -3.57 -6.20
C LEU A 255 -19.33 -2.13 -5.76
N GLN A 256 -18.07 -1.77 -5.56
CA GLN A 256 -17.55 -0.46 -5.23
C GLN A 256 -16.79 0.15 -6.42
N GLU A 257 -16.44 1.42 -6.32
CA GLU A 257 -15.41 2.01 -7.17
C GLU A 257 -14.00 1.61 -6.67
N ALA A 258 -13.04 2.54 -6.67
CA ALA A 258 -11.69 2.27 -6.21
C ALA A 258 -11.60 2.22 -4.67
N GLY A 259 -10.65 1.42 -4.18
CA GLY A 259 -10.29 1.33 -2.77
C GLY A 259 -9.63 2.62 -2.29
N ILE A 260 -8.52 3.01 -2.93
CA ILE A 260 -7.87 4.33 -2.75
C ILE A 260 -7.76 5.04 -4.09
N ARG A 261 -8.26 6.28 -4.17
CA ARG A 261 -8.29 7.08 -5.41
C ARG A 261 -7.82 8.51 -5.23
N ALA A 262 -7.11 9.08 -6.20
CA ALA A 262 -6.90 10.53 -6.29
C ALA A 262 -7.49 11.15 -7.56
N TYR A 263 -7.90 12.41 -7.46
CA TYR A 263 -8.41 13.20 -8.59
C TYR A 263 -7.63 14.53 -8.74
N ASN A 264 -7.51 15.00 -9.99
CA ASN A 264 -6.97 16.32 -10.33
C ASN A 264 -8.02 17.44 -10.25
N ALA A 265 -8.91 17.36 -9.26
CA ALA A 265 -9.97 18.34 -9.06
C ALA A 265 -10.48 18.27 -7.62
N GLY A 266 -11.28 19.25 -7.24
CA GLY A 266 -11.99 19.29 -5.97
C GLY A 266 -11.98 20.67 -5.36
N THR A 267 -12.83 20.81 -4.34
CA THR A 267 -12.92 22.00 -3.49
C THR A 267 -12.69 21.57 -2.06
N THR A 268 -11.85 22.30 -1.34
CA THR A 268 -11.58 22.08 0.09
C THR A 268 -11.71 23.36 0.88
N TYR A 269 -11.90 23.25 2.19
CA TYR A 269 -11.99 24.38 3.10
C TYR A 269 -10.79 24.36 4.05
N ILE A 270 -9.98 25.42 4.07
CA ILE A 270 -8.83 25.53 4.98
C ILE A 270 -8.88 26.91 5.61
N ASP A 271 -8.83 26.97 6.95
CA ASP A 271 -8.87 28.23 7.69
C ASP A 271 -10.11 29.11 7.34
N GLY A 272 -11.25 28.45 7.02
CA GLY A 272 -12.49 29.10 6.61
C GLY A 272 -12.55 29.53 5.14
N GLU A 273 -11.46 29.38 4.39
CA GLU A 273 -11.37 29.75 2.98
C GLU A 273 -11.63 28.56 2.06
N GLU A 274 -12.41 28.80 1.00
CA GLU A 274 -12.66 27.81 -0.05
C GLU A 274 -11.50 27.79 -1.06
N ILE A 275 -10.95 26.61 -1.32
CA ILE A 275 -9.81 26.41 -2.22
C ILE A 275 -10.16 25.33 -3.24
N GLU A 276 -10.13 25.69 -4.52
CA GLU A 276 -10.25 24.75 -5.63
C GLU A 276 -8.85 24.36 -6.13
N ARG A 277 -8.55 23.06 -6.13
CA ARG A 277 -7.27 22.52 -6.65
C ARG A 277 -7.34 21.03 -6.96
N GLY A 278 -6.33 20.53 -7.67
CA GLY A 278 -6.07 19.10 -7.81
C GLY A 278 -5.45 18.48 -6.57
N THR A 279 -5.43 17.15 -6.51
CA THR A 279 -4.67 16.42 -5.47
C THR A 279 -3.18 16.42 -5.81
N ASP A 280 -2.32 16.69 -4.84
CA ASP A 280 -0.86 16.65 -4.98
C ASP A 280 -0.16 15.90 -3.84
N ASN A 281 0.96 15.28 -4.18
CA ASN A 281 1.88 14.62 -3.25
C ASN A 281 1.27 13.50 -2.36
N PRO A 282 0.41 12.60 -2.88
CA PRO A 282 -0.21 11.57 -2.05
C PRO A 282 0.78 10.47 -1.63
N THR A 283 0.66 10.04 -0.37
CA THR A 283 1.43 8.94 0.23
C THR A 283 0.50 7.87 0.80
N VAL A 284 0.73 6.60 0.43
CA VAL A 284 -0.05 5.44 0.90
C VAL A 284 0.89 4.37 1.45
N LEU A 285 0.74 4.01 2.73
CA LEU A 285 1.69 3.16 3.45
C LEU A 285 0.98 2.00 4.14
N ASN A 286 1.53 0.80 4.02
CA ASN A 286 1.15 -0.37 4.86
C ASN A 286 -0.36 -0.69 4.87
N CYS A 287 -1.07 -0.35 3.79
CA CYS A 287 -2.51 -0.56 3.69
C CYS A 287 -2.83 -1.92 3.08
N THR A 288 -3.91 -2.55 3.54
CA THR A 288 -4.49 -3.73 2.88
C THR A 288 -5.79 -3.31 2.21
N ILE A 289 -5.89 -3.52 0.90
CA ILE A 289 -7.07 -3.24 0.11
C ILE A 289 -7.62 -4.56 -0.43
N LYS A 290 -8.91 -4.80 -0.26
CA LYS A 290 -9.56 -6.04 -0.67
C LYS A 290 -10.84 -5.74 -1.44
N ASN A 291 -11.07 -6.49 -2.52
CA ASN A 291 -12.35 -6.49 -3.25
C ASN A 291 -12.78 -5.10 -3.73
N ALA A 292 -11.91 -4.41 -4.46
CA ALA A 292 -12.19 -3.11 -5.06
C ALA A 292 -12.02 -3.13 -6.58
N ARG A 293 -12.57 -2.14 -7.28
CA ARG A 293 -12.35 -1.99 -8.74
C ARG A 293 -10.87 -1.73 -9.03
N THR A 294 -10.24 -0.94 -8.17
CA THR A 294 -8.80 -0.72 -8.23
C THR A 294 -8.31 -0.56 -6.80
N GLY A 295 -7.26 -1.30 -6.42
CA GLY A 295 -6.68 -1.22 -5.09
C GLY A 295 -6.20 0.19 -4.77
N VAL A 296 -5.18 0.65 -5.49
CA VAL A 296 -4.63 2.01 -5.36
C VAL A 296 -4.51 2.66 -6.74
N THR A 297 -5.19 3.79 -6.95
CA THR A 297 -5.09 4.55 -8.19
C THR A 297 -4.89 6.05 -7.96
N LEU A 298 -3.69 6.52 -8.33
CA LEU A 298 -3.25 7.90 -8.13
C LEU A 298 -2.91 8.62 -9.44
N ALA A 299 -3.26 8.02 -10.59
CA ALA A 299 -2.93 8.55 -11.92
C ALA A 299 -3.27 10.04 -12.12
N HIS A 300 -4.34 10.53 -11.49
CA HIS A 300 -4.78 11.92 -11.61
C HIS A 300 -4.27 12.85 -10.51
N ALA A 301 -3.44 12.39 -9.57
CA ALA A 301 -2.71 13.31 -8.70
C ALA A 301 -1.53 13.94 -9.45
N SER A 302 -1.00 15.03 -8.90
CA SER A 302 0.27 15.63 -9.31
C SER A 302 1.34 15.48 -8.23
N GLY A 303 2.58 15.89 -8.53
CA GLY A 303 3.70 15.82 -7.58
C GLY A 303 4.18 14.38 -7.31
N LYS A 304 4.77 14.17 -6.13
CA LYS A 304 5.32 12.88 -5.71
C LYS A 304 4.20 11.93 -5.29
N LYS A 305 3.99 10.87 -6.06
CA LYS A 305 3.08 9.77 -5.71
C LYS A 305 3.91 8.63 -5.13
N TYR A 306 3.60 8.21 -3.91
CA TYR A 306 4.39 7.20 -3.19
C TYR A 306 3.48 6.14 -2.55
N VAL A 307 3.75 4.87 -2.85
CA VAL A 307 3.04 3.72 -2.27
C VAL A 307 4.07 2.71 -1.77
N GLU A 308 3.96 2.31 -0.51
CA GLU A 308 4.89 1.38 0.11
C GLU A 308 4.17 0.38 1.03
N GLY A 309 4.64 -0.88 1.06
CA GLY A 309 4.18 -1.87 2.04
C GLY A 309 2.72 -2.29 1.88
N CYS A 310 2.06 -1.92 0.78
CA CYS A 310 0.64 -2.15 0.60
C CYS A 310 0.36 -3.54 0.03
N THR A 311 -0.82 -4.09 0.36
CA THR A 311 -1.30 -5.38 -0.16
C THR A 311 -2.66 -5.21 -0.82
N VAL A 312 -2.83 -5.66 -2.06
CA VAL A 312 -4.12 -5.65 -2.77
C VAL A 312 -4.60 -7.08 -3.07
N LEU A 313 -5.81 -7.44 -2.63
CA LEU A 313 -6.35 -8.79 -2.78
C LEU A 313 -7.71 -8.76 -3.49
N GLY A 314 -7.93 -9.69 -4.41
CA GLY A 314 -9.24 -9.90 -5.03
C GLY A 314 -9.81 -8.66 -5.69
N SER A 315 -9.00 -7.85 -6.36
CA SER A 315 -9.46 -6.60 -7.01
C SER A 315 -9.41 -6.72 -8.53
N GLU A 316 -10.22 -5.95 -9.26
CA GLU A 316 -10.20 -5.94 -10.74
C GLU A 316 -8.88 -5.34 -11.30
N ASN A 317 -8.15 -4.61 -10.45
CA ASN A 317 -6.84 -4.04 -10.73
C ASN A 317 -6.09 -3.75 -9.40
N GLY A 318 -4.81 -4.05 -9.33
CA GLY A 318 -3.97 -3.75 -8.17
C GLY A 318 -3.58 -2.27 -8.08
N TYR A 319 -2.50 -1.89 -8.78
CA TYR A 319 -1.90 -0.56 -8.73
C TYR A 319 -1.98 0.18 -10.07
N SER A 320 -2.39 1.45 -10.03
CA SER A 320 -2.46 2.33 -11.20
C SER A 320 -2.24 3.81 -10.86
N ILE A 321 -0.97 4.21 -10.70
CA ILE A 321 -0.58 5.55 -10.23
C ILE A 321 -0.08 6.51 -11.32
N GLY A 322 0.05 6.05 -12.57
CA GLY A 322 0.50 6.83 -13.74
C GLY A 322 2.00 7.17 -13.73
N ASN A 323 2.47 7.83 -12.68
CA ASN A 323 3.89 8.07 -12.41
C ASN A 323 4.15 7.97 -10.91
N GLY A 324 5.41 7.83 -10.50
CA GLY A 324 5.79 7.74 -9.08
C GLY A 324 6.33 6.37 -8.71
N ILE A 325 6.26 6.05 -7.42
CA ILE A 325 6.94 4.89 -6.84
C ILE A 325 5.92 3.98 -6.15
N VAL A 326 5.98 2.69 -6.47
CA VAL A 326 5.30 1.60 -5.76
C VAL A 326 6.33 0.57 -5.37
N VAL A 327 6.63 0.40 -4.09
CA VAL A 327 7.70 -0.49 -3.61
C VAL A 327 7.22 -1.34 -2.44
N ASN A 328 7.83 -2.50 -2.25
CA ASN A 328 7.47 -3.44 -1.17
C ASN A 328 5.96 -3.75 -1.15
N CYS A 329 5.34 -3.79 -2.33
CA CYS A 329 3.91 -3.95 -2.49
C CYS A 329 3.57 -5.35 -3.00
N GLY A 330 2.43 -5.87 -2.59
CA GLY A 330 1.94 -7.18 -3.02
C GLY A 330 0.54 -7.10 -3.61
N ALA A 331 0.27 -7.85 -4.68
CA ALA A 331 -1.10 -8.01 -5.16
C ALA A 331 -1.34 -9.38 -5.78
N ASP A 332 -2.55 -9.92 -5.62
CA ASP A 332 -2.97 -11.11 -6.36
C ASP A 332 -3.56 -10.74 -7.73
N ALA A 333 -3.50 -11.70 -8.68
CA ALA A 333 -4.05 -11.53 -10.02
C ALA A 333 -5.33 -12.35 -10.24
N ILE A 334 -6.08 -12.62 -9.16
CA ILE A 334 -7.21 -13.56 -9.19
C ILE A 334 -8.36 -13.05 -10.07
N TYR A 335 -8.62 -11.74 -10.11
CA TYR A 335 -9.73 -11.13 -10.86
C TYR A 335 -9.30 -10.12 -11.93
N GLY A 336 -8.05 -9.66 -11.87
CA GLY A 336 -7.49 -8.70 -12.82
C GLY A 336 -5.98 -8.52 -12.59
N PRO A 337 -5.33 -7.61 -13.31
CA PRO A 337 -3.89 -7.43 -13.22
C PRO A 337 -3.46 -6.81 -11.89
N VAL A 338 -2.26 -7.18 -11.41
CA VAL A 338 -1.61 -6.55 -10.24
C VAL A 338 -1.19 -5.11 -10.53
N PHE A 339 -0.94 -4.80 -11.80
CA PHE A 339 -0.50 -3.49 -12.27
C PHE A 339 -1.18 -3.16 -13.60
N GLN A 340 -1.65 -1.93 -13.74
CA GLN A 340 -2.21 -1.43 -14.98
C GLN A 340 -1.84 0.04 -15.22
N SER A 341 -1.21 0.34 -16.35
CA SER A 341 -1.10 1.73 -16.82
C SER A 341 -2.49 2.30 -17.16
N THR A 342 -2.71 3.58 -16.90
CA THR A 342 -4.01 4.23 -17.17
C THR A 342 -4.06 4.80 -18.60
N TYR A 343 -2.96 5.40 -19.07
CA TYR A 343 -2.90 6.09 -20.36
C TYR A 343 -1.55 5.92 -21.05
N SER A 344 -1.52 6.10 -22.37
CA SER A 344 -0.28 6.17 -23.16
C SER A 344 0.63 7.33 -22.76
N SER A 345 0.10 8.34 -22.07
CA SER A 345 0.85 9.49 -21.55
C SER A 345 1.48 9.25 -20.18
N ASP A 346 1.23 8.11 -19.54
CA ASP A 346 1.84 7.76 -18.26
C ASP A 346 3.36 7.70 -18.41
N ASN A 347 4.11 8.31 -17.49
CA ASN A 347 5.56 8.49 -17.64
C ASN A 347 6.30 8.43 -16.31
N GLY A 348 7.34 7.59 -16.18
CA GLY A 348 8.17 7.58 -14.97
C GLY A 348 7.53 6.83 -13.80
N TYR A 349 7.05 5.61 -14.04
CA TYR A 349 6.56 4.71 -13.00
C TYR A 349 7.69 3.76 -12.59
N ASN A 350 8.07 3.76 -11.31
CA ASN A 350 8.97 2.77 -10.72
C ASN A 350 8.16 1.83 -9.81
N ALA A 351 8.15 0.54 -10.13
CA ALA A 351 7.37 -0.48 -9.43
C ALA A 351 8.25 -1.66 -8.99
N ASP A 352 8.14 -2.07 -7.73
CA ASP A 352 8.47 -3.43 -7.26
C ASP A 352 7.22 -4.05 -6.64
N ILE A 353 6.63 -5.01 -7.37
CA ILE A 353 5.36 -5.65 -7.01
C ILE A 353 5.57 -7.17 -6.92
N THR A 354 5.26 -7.72 -5.75
CA THR A 354 5.16 -9.16 -5.54
C THR A 354 3.77 -9.66 -5.93
N ILE A 355 3.70 -10.53 -6.93
CA ILE A 355 2.48 -11.24 -7.31
C ILE A 355 2.21 -12.33 -6.27
N LEU A 356 1.15 -12.13 -5.50
CA LEU A 356 0.75 -12.99 -4.40
C LEU A 356 -0.03 -14.21 -4.90
N PRO A 357 0.02 -15.35 -4.19
CA PRO A 357 -0.84 -16.49 -4.47
C PRO A 357 -2.32 -16.10 -4.44
N PRO A 358 -3.13 -16.59 -5.38
CA PRO A 358 -4.55 -16.28 -5.38
C PRO A 358 -5.22 -16.91 -4.16
N SER A 359 -6.20 -16.23 -3.59
CA SER A 359 -7.00 -16.75 -2.47
C SER A 359 -7.94 -17.90 -2.87
N GLY A 360 -8.10 -18.15 -4.17
CA GLY A 360 -8.94 -19.20 -4.76
C GLY A 360 -8.54 -19.48 -6.21
N GLU A 361 -9.46 -20.06 -6.99
CA GLU A 361 -9.24 -20.24 -8.43
C GLU A 361 -9.21 -18.90 -9.16
N TYR A 362 -8.39 -18.81 -10.21
CA TYR A 362 -8.34 -17.62 -11.05
C TYR A 362 -9.67 -17.41 -11.78
N TYR A 363 -10.19 -16.18 -11.69
CA TYR A 363 -11.37 -15.70 -12.40
C TYR A 363 -11.05 -14.36 -13.09
N ASN A 364 -9.89 -14.31 -13.73
CA ASN A 364 -9.33 -13.11 -14.33
C ASN A 364 -9.70 -13.04 -15.82
N GLY A 365 -10.86 -12.44 -16.09
CA GLY A 365 -11.34 -12.24 -17.47
C GLY A 365 -10.48 -11.31 -18.32
N HIS A 366 -9.52 -10.60 -17.72
CA HIS A 366 -8.58 -9.75 -18.48
C HIS A 366 -7.45 -10.56 -19.12
N LYS A 367 -7.22 -11.80 -18.65
CA LYS A 367 -6.10 -12.64 -19.10
C LYS A 367 -4.73 -11.96 -18.97
N ALA A 368 -4.61 -11.08 -17.99
CA ALA A 368 -3.40 -10.28 -17.77
C ALA A 368 -3.02 -10.33 -16.28
N VAL A 369 -1.74 -10.57 -16.01
CA VAL A 369 -1.14 -10.37 -14.68
C VAL A 369 -0.68 -8.93 -14.52
N ALA A 370 -0.23 -8.29 -15.61
CA ALA A 370 0.10 -6.87 -15.66
C ALA A 370 -0.20 -6.34 -17.07
N TYR A 371 -0.61 -5.09 -17.17
CA TYR A 371 -0.84 -4.39 -18.44
C TYR A 371 -0.05 -3.08 -18.47
N VAL A 372 0.94 -3.04 -19.35
CA VAL A 372 1.98 -2.02 -19.41
C VAL A 372 1.77 -1.15 -20.64
N GLY A 373 1.59 0.14 -20.40
CA GLY A 373 1.57 1.20 -21.41
C GLY A 373 2.32 2.42 -20.88
N GLY A 374 2.55 3.44 -21.73
CA GLY A 374 3.22 4.67 -21.32
C GLY A 374 4.71 4.68 -21.66
N SER A 375 5.52 5.39 -20.88
CA SER A 375 6.95 5.50 -21.16
C SER A 375 7.83 5.68 -19.93
N ASN A 376 9.13 5.38 -20.07
CA ASN A 376 10.13 5.57 -19.01
C ASN A 376 9.75 4.86 -17.70
N HIS A 377 9.20 3.64 -17.80
CA HIS A 377 8.85 2.85 -16.62
C HIS A 377 9.99 1.90 -16.26
N ASP A 378 10.17 1.65 -14.96
CA ASP A 378 11.01 0.56 -14.46
C ASP A 378 10.15 -0.34 -13.57
N LEU A 379 9.94 -1.58 -14.01
CA LEU A 379 8.94 -2.48 -13.44
C LEU A 379 9.61 -3.79 -13.02
N ASN A 380 9.50 -4.12 -11.73
CA ASN A 380 9.95 -5.37 -11.16
C ASN A 380 8.73 -6.18 -10.72
N PHE A 381 8.65 -7.41 -11.22
CA PHE A 381 7.63 -8.38 -10.82
C PHE A 381 8.32 -9.59 -10.21
N ARG A 382 7.90 -9.95 -8.99
CA ARG A 382 8.36 -11.15 -8.26
C ARG A 382 7.17 -12.03 -7.93
N SER A 383 7.40 -13.31 -7.68
CA SER A 383 6.32 -14.17 -7.22
C SER A 383 6.85 -15.42 -6.54
N ASP A 384 6.18 -15.86 -5.48
CA ASP A 384 6.32 -17.22 -4.93
C ASP A 384 5.35 -18.21 -5.60
N VAL A 385 4.57 -17.75 -6.60
CA VAL A 385 3.61 -18.58 -7.32
C VAL A 385 4.33 -19.41 -8.37
N VAL A 386 4.38 -20.72 -8.13
CA VAL A 386 5.02 -21.69 -9.04
C VAL A 386 4.08 -22.07 -10.20
N ASP A 387 2.79 -22.20 -9.91
CA ASP A 387 1.76 -22.61 -10.87
C ASP A 387 0.75 -21.49 -11.13
N PHE A 388 0.58 -21.11 -12.39
CA PHE A 388 -0.39 -20.09 -12.82
C PHE A 388 -1.09 -20.52 -14.13
N PRO A 389 -2.30 -20.01 -14.41
CA PRO A 389 -2.99 -20.30 -15.66
C PRO A 389 -2.15 -19.87 -16.87
N SER A 390 -2.04 -20.76 -17.85
CA SER A 390 -1.19 -20.54 -19.03
C SER A 390 -1.61 -19.35 -19.91
N ASP A 391 -2.81 -18.81 -19.70
CA ASP A 391 -3.32 -17.66 -20.45
C ASP A 391 -3.08 -16.31 -19.76
N LEU A 392 -2.60 -16.28 -18.50
CA LEU A 392 -2.17 -15.06 -17.83
C LEU A 392 -0.75 -14.67 -18.24
N LYS A 393 -0.56 -13.38 -18.51
CA LYS A 393 0.69 -12.82 -19.04
C LYS A 393 0.87 -11.35 -18.70
N ILE A 394 2.11 -10.90 -18.76
CA ILE A 394 2.48 -9.49 -18.74
C ILE A 394 2.30 -8.96 -20.16
N MET A 395 1.31 -8.11 -20.37
CA MET A 395 1.01 -7.51 -21.67
C MET A 395 1.69 -6.14 -21.77
N VAL A 396 2.52 -5.94 -22.77
CA VAL A 396 3.12 -4.64 -23.09
C VAL A 396 2.46 -4.13 -24.37
N SER A 397 1.65 -3.08 -24.22
CA SER A 397 0.68 -2.63 -25.23
C SER A 397 -0.39 -3.71 -25.54
N GLY A 398 -1.15 -3.54 -26.64
CA GLY A 398 -2.20 -4.47 -27.05
C GLY A 398 -3.56 -4.18 -26.41
N GLU A 399 -4.61 -4.89 -26.86
CA GLU A 399 -5.95 -4.67 -26.32
C GLU A 399 -6.09 -5.21 -24.89
N LEU A 400 -6.38 -4.32 -23.94
CA LEU A 400 -6.79 -4.64 -22.59
C LEU A 400 -8.17 -5.32 -22.61
N GLN A 401 -8.23 -6.60 -22.23
CA GLN A 401 -9.45 -7.42 -22.27
C GLN A 401 -10.42 -7.17 -21.09
N ASN A 402 -10.31 -6.01 -20.45
CA ASN A 402 -11.19 -5.57 -19.38
C ASN A 402 -12.60 -5.24 -19.92
N LEU A 403 -13.65 -5.50 -19.13
CA LEU A 403 -15.03 -5.15 -19.48
C LEU A 403 -15.19 -3.69 -19.97
N ARG A 404 -14.52 -2.71 -19.37
CA ARG A 404 -14.65 -1.29 -19.79
C ARG A 404 -14.04 -1.00 -21.17
N MET A 405 -13.30 -1.94 -21.76
CA MET A 405 -12.42 -1.72 -22.90
C MET A 405 -12.73 -2.60 -24.12
N ILE A 406 -13.46 -3.71 -23.94
CA ILE A 406 -13.85 -4.60 -25.04
C ILE A 406 -14.91 -3.97 -25.95
N ASN A 407 -15.08 -4.55 -27.15
CA ASN A 407 -16.03 -4.11 -28.17
C ASN A 407 -15.89 -2.63 -28.60
N GLY A 408 -14.67 -2.08 -28.50
CA GLY A 408 -14.37 -0.70 -28.88
C GLY A 408 -14.79 0.35 -27.85
N ALA A 409 -15.18 -0.06 -26.63
CA ALA A 409 -15.46 0.88 -25.55
C ALA A 409 -14.19 1.57 -25.03
N ASN A 410 -14.32 2.83 -24.62
CA ASN A 410 -13.25 3.65 -24.03
C ASN A 410 -11.88 3.55 -24.76
N PRO A 411 -11.81 3.79 -26.08
CA PRO A 411 -10.60 3.53 -26.88
C PRO A 411 -9.38 4.34 -26.43
N SER A 412 -9.55 5.46 -25.73
CA SER A 412 -8.44 6.25 -25.17
C SER A 412 -7.72 5.58 -24.00
N GLN A 413 -8.29 4.53 -23.44
CA GLN A 413 -7.74 3.75 -22.32
C GLN A 413 -7.42 2.30 -22.72
N ASN A 414 -7.44 2.01 -24.02
CA ASN A 414 -7.19 0.70 -24.59
C ASN A 414 -6.10 0.78 -25.67
N ASN A 415 -5.40 -0.33 -25.93
CA ASN A 415 -4.23 -0.42 -26.81
C ASN A 415 -3.23 0.73 -26.62
N LEU A 416 -2.64 0.78 -25.42
CA LEU A 416 -1.73 1.85 -25.04
C LEU A 416 -0.40 1.71 -25.79
N THR A 417 0.19 2.83 -26.21
CA THR A 417 1.55 2.82 -26.77
C THR A 417 2.59 2.70 -25.66
N SER A 418 3.67 1.96 -25.91
CA SER A 418 4.74 1.74 -24.92
C SER A 418 6.11 2.16 -25.47
N ASN A 419 6.89 2.93 -24.70
CA ASN A 419 8.22 3.37 -25.12
C ASN A 419 9.23 3.46 -23.97
N ASN A 420 10.44 2.93 -24.15
CA ASN A 420 11.53 3.06 -23.17
C ASN A 420 11.13 2.53 -21.79
N ILE A 421 10.80 1.24 -21.71
CA ILE A 421 10.36 0.58 -20.48
C ILE A 421 11.30 -0.56 -20.15
N SER A 422 11.73 -0.63 -18.90
CA SER A 422 12.48 -1.75 -18.32
C SER A 422 11.52 -2.63 -17.53
N ILE A 423 11.53 -3.93 -17.82
CA ILE A 423 10.75 -4.95 -17.11
C ILE A 423 11.73 -6.01 -16.62
N ARG A 424 11.83 -6.19 -15.30
CA ARG A 424 12.47 -7.34 -14.67
C ARG A 424 11.37 -8.28 -14.19
N ASN A 425 11.16 -9.35 -14.93
CA ASN A 425 10.18 -10.38 -14.64
C ASN A 425 10.87 -11.57 -13.97
N PHE A 426 10.91 -11.57 -12.64
CA PHE A 426 11.42 -12.68 -11.82
C PHE A 426 10.35 -13.75 -11.59
N THR A 427 9.39 -13.86 -12.51
CA THR A 427 8.31 -14.84 -12.45
C THR A 427 8.32 -15.69 -13.71
N ASN A 428 7.53 -16.75 -13.68
CA ASN A 428 7.34 -17.62 -14.82
C ASN A 428 6.22 -17.13 -15.76
N PHE A 429 5.50 -16.04 -15.43
CA PHE A 429 4.45 -15.49 -16.30
C PHE A 429 5.05 -15.06 -17.66
N PRO A 430 4.45 -15.45 -18.80
CA PRO A 430 4.88 -15.00 -20.12
C PRO A 430 4.83 -13.47 -20.27
N VAL A 431 5.71 -12.93 -21.11
CA VAL A 431 5.68 -11.52 -21.52
C VAL A 431 5.29 -11.45 -23.00
N GLU A 432 4.25 -10.68 -23.31
CA GLU A 432 3.78 -10.44 -24.68
C GLU A 432 3.97 -8.95 -25.03
N ILE A 433 4.89 -8.68 -25.97
CA ILE A 433 5.18 -7.34 -26.46
C ILE A 433 4.47 -7.14 -27.80
N HIS A 434 3.51 -6.22 -27.83
CA HIS A 434 2.72 -5.91 -29.02
C HIS A 434 3.41 -4.92 -29.97
N PRO A 435 2.95 -4.79 -31.24
CA PRO A 435 3.55 -3.90 -32.24
C PRO A 435 3.62 -2.41 -31.87
N ASP A 436 2.72 -1.95 -30.99
CA ASP A 436 2.68 -0.57 -30.49
C ASP A 436 3.73 -0.26 -29.41
N ALA A 437 4.60 -1.24 -29.10
CA ALA A 437 5.67 -1.12 -28.14
C ALA A 437 7.06 -0.97 -28.81
N SER A 438 7.89 -0.09 -28.24
CA SER A 438 9.24 0.16 -28.74
C SER A 438 10.25 0.42 -27.62
N ASN A 439 11.51 0.06 -27.83
CA ASN A 439 12.58 0.25 -26.85
C ASN A 439 12.24 -0.38 -25.48
N ILE A 440 11.69 -1.59 -25.50
CA ILE A 440 11.37 -2.35 -24.29
C ILE A 440 12.56 -3.24 -23.94
N ILE A 441 13.00 -3.20 -22.69
CA ILE A 441 14.01 -4.10 -22.15
C ILE A 441 13.31 -5.09 -21.23
N VAL A 442 13.33 -6.38 -21.58
CA VAL A 442 12.79 -7.44 -20.73
C VAL A 442 13.93 -8.30 -20.23
N ARG A 443 13.98 -8.47 -18.91
CA ARG A 443 14.84 -9.42 -18.22
C ARG A 443 13.96 -10.49 -17.58
N GLN A 444 14.09 -11.74 -17.99
CA GLN A 444 13.22 -12.83 -17.52
C GLN A 444 13.99 -14.13 -17.25
N CYS A 445 13.47 -14.94 -16.33
CA CYS A 445 13.99 -16.27 -15.96
C CYS A 445 14.09 -17.22 -17.16
N ASP A 446 12.99 -17.32 -17.92
CA ASP A 446 12.88 -18.13 -19.12
C ASP A 446 12.49 -17.24 -20.30
N ILE A 447 13.49 -16.89 -21.12
CA ILE A 447 13.30 -16.05 -22.31
C ILE A 447 12.46 -16.74 -23.39
N THR A 448 12.23 -18.06 -23.31
CA THR A 448 11.38 -18.76 -24.28
C THR A 448 9.90 -18.43 -24.12
N ASN A 449 9.52 -17.87 -22.96
CA ASN A 449 8.17 -17.36 -22.66
C ASN A 449 7.99 -15.87 -22.99
N VAL A 450 8.84 -15.31 -23.84
CA VAL A 450 8.70 -13.94 -24.35
C VAL A 450 8.31 -13.96 -25.82
N SER A 451 7.16 -13.34 -26.14
CA SER A 451 6.74 -13.06 -27.51
C SER A 451 6.97 -11.60 -27.82
N ASP A 452 7.84 -11.31 -28.79
CA ASP A 452 8.20 -9.94 -29.17
C ASP A 452 7.78 -9.61 -30.61
N ASN A 453 6.79 -8.73 -30.74
CA ASN A 453 6.33 -8.18 -32.01
C ASN A 453 6.57 -6.66 -32.13
N GLY A 454 7.29 -6.06 -31.18
CA GLY A 454 7.56 -4.62 -31.15
C GLY A 454 8.82 -4.23 -31.93
N THR A 455 9.35 -3.05 -31.64
CA THR A 455 10.54 -2.51 -32.35
C THR A 455 11.65 -2.08 -31.39
N ASN A 456 12.90 -2.39 -31.73
CA ASN A 456 14.09 -2.05 -30.92
C ASN A 456 14.05 -2.57 -29.48
N ASN A 457 13.43 -3.73 -29.27
CA ASN A 457 13.35 -4.34 -27.95
C ASN A 457 14.60 -5.19 -27.68
N THR A 458 14.90 -5.41 -26.40
CA THR A 458 16.01 -6.23 -25.93
C THR A 458 15.50 -7.23 -24.91
N ILE A 459 15.71 -8.52 -25.20
CA ILE A 459 15.34 -9.63 -24.31
C ILE A 459 16.63 -10.24 -23.75
N ALA A 460 16.71 -10.36 -22.43
CA ALA A 460 17.85 -10.96 -21.74
C ALA A 460 17.38 -11.96 -20.68
N ALA A 461 18.13 -13.05 -20.53
CA ALA A 461 17.91 -13.99 -19.44
C ALA A 461 18.47 -13.42 -18.13
N VAL A 462 17.82 -13.71 -17.01
CA VAL A 462 18.35 -13.49 -15.66
C VAL A 462 18.22 -14.76 -14.84
N ASP A 463 19.17 -15.00 -13.93
CA ASP A 463 19.11 -16.13 -13.01
C ASP A 463 18.13 -15.82 -11.87
N CYS A 464 16.89 -16.31 -12.02
CA CYS A 464 15.83 -16.14 -11.03
C CYS A 464 15.93 -17.05 -9.81
N GLU A 465 16.87 -18.00 -9.82
CA GLU A 465 17.19 -18.82 -8.65
C GLU A 465 18.31 -18.16 -7.80
N SER A 466 18.99 -17.12 -8.33
CA SER A 466 19.97 -16.32 -7.60
C SER A 466 19.33 -15.07 -6.99
N GLU A 467 19.08 -15.08 -5.68
CA GLU A 467 18.53 -13.91 -4.97
C GLU A 467 19.62 -12.82 -4.84
N ASN A 468 19.39 -11.62 -5.41
CA ASN A 468 20.19 -10.43 -5.06
C ASN A 468 19.76 -9.92 -3.69
N PHE A 469 20.47 -10.33 -2.63
CA PHE A 469 20.17 -9.97 -1.25
C PHE A 469 20.28 -8.47 -0.97
N ALA A 470 21.01 -7.72 -1.82
CA ALA A 470 21.25 -6.31 -1.60
C ALA A 470 19.98 -5.45 -1.69
N LEU A 471 19.01 -5.86 -2.52
CA LEU A 471 17.76 -5.12 -2.75
C LEU A 471 16.89 -4.99 -1.49
N ASN A 472 17.03 -5.94 -0.55
CA ASN A 472 16.29 -5.96 0.71
C ASN A 472 17.14 -5.43 1.88
N GLY A 473 18.38 -5.00 1.62
CA GLY A 473 19.30 -4.55 2.64
C GLY A 473 19.22 -3.04 2.92
N ILE A 474 19.75 -2.63 4.06
CA ILE A 474 19.86 -1.21 4.45
C ILE A 474 21.28 -0.72 4.15
N ALA A 475 21.38 0.28 3.28
CA ALA A 475 22.65 0.91 2.92
C ALA A 475 22.88 2.22 3.68
N ILE A 476 24.10 2.41 4.16
CA ILE A 476 24.60 3.66 4.76
C ILE A 476 26.00 3.99 4.20
N GLN A 477 26.42 5.25 4.32
CA GLN A 477 27.73 5.71 3.83
C GLN A 477 28.34 6.75 4.75
N SER A 478 29.65 6.97 4.65
CA SER A 478 30.43 7.86 5.53
C SER A 478 29.93 9.30 5.53
N SER A 479 29.52 9.81 4.37
CA SER A 479 28.96 11.14 4.17
C SER A 479 28.13 11.17 2.88
N THR A 480 27.29 12.19 2.70
CA THR A 480 26.50 12.35 1.47
C THR A 480 26.76 13.72 0.85
N ALA A 481 27.07 13.74 -0.44
CA ALA A 481 27.19 14.96 -1.24
C ALA A 481 26.31 14.90 -2.49
N TYR A 482 25.91 16.06 -3.01
CA TYR A 482 25.14 16.19 -4.26
C TYR A 482 23.89 15.28 -4.36
N ASP A 483 23.22 15.05 -3.22
CA ASP A 483 22.05 14.18 -3.08
C ASP A 483 22.27 12.70 -3.48
N GLY A 484 23.52 12.25 -3.59
CA GLY A 484 23.89 10.87 -3.86
C GLY A 484 23.79 9.98 -2.60
N ILE A 485 22.58 9.79 -2.06
CA ILE A 485 22.33 9.00 -0.85
C ILE A 485 22.74 7.52 -1.02
N ALA A 486 23.09 6.85 0.08
CA ALA A 486 23.62 5.48 0.08
C ALA A 486 22.68 4.44 -0.55
N SER A 487 21.36 4.58 -0.37
CA SER A 487 20.36 3.61 -0.83
C SER A 487 20.26 3.49 -2.36
N ARG A 488 20.83 4.45 -3.11
CA ARG A 488 20.88 4.37 -4.57
C ARG A 488 21.70 3.19 -5.09
N ALA A 489 22.72 2.75 -4.34
CA ALA A 489 23.52 1.59 -4.75
C ALA A 489 22.85 0.23 -4.46
N VAL A 490 21.59 0.22 -4.00
CA VAL A 490 20.79 -1.00 -3.81
C VAL A 490 19.36 -0.80 -4.32
N ASP A 491 19.16 0.14 -5.24
CA ASP A 491 17.85 0.46 -5.78
C ASP A 491 17.48 -0.42 -6.99
N GLY A 492 18.40 -1.30 -7.42
CA GLY A 492 18.21 -2.22 -8.54
C GLY A 492 18.48 -1.58 -9.91
N ASP A 493 18.85 -0.29 -9.97
CA ASP A 493 19.21 0.41 -11.20
C ASP A 493 20.74 0.52 -11.37
N THR A 494 21.27 -0.27 -12.29
CA THR A 494 22.70 -0.30 -12.64
C THR A 494 23.19 0.94 -13.42
N ASN A 495 22.37 1.97 -13.59
CA ASN A 495 22.68 3.16 -14.37
C ASN A 495 23.78 4.02 -13.74
N GLY A 496 25.02 3.85 -14.21
CA GLY A 496 26.14 4.64 -13.73
C GLY A 496 26.13 6.13 -14.11
N ASN A 497 25.17 6.63 -14.90
CA ASN A 497 25.10 8.05 -15.20
C ASN A 497 24.59 8.81 -13.97
N PHE A 498 25.42 9.67 -13.38
CA PHE A 498 25.06 10.43 -12.18
C PHE A 498 23.78 11.28 -12.33
N GLY A 499 23.49 11.79 -13.53
CA GLY A 499 22.25 12.54 -13.80
C GLY A 499 20.99 11.66 -13.81
N GLY A 500 21.14 10.33 -13.80
CA GLY A 500 20.05 9.36 -13.75
C GLY A 500 19.49 9.11 -12.35
N ASN A 501 20.04 9.76 -11.31
CA ASN A 501 19.58 9.64 -9.91
C ASN A 501 19.69 8.25 -9.25
N SER A 502 20.46 7.31 -9.82
CA SER A 502 20.75 5.99 -9.18
C SER A 502 22.21 5.83 -8.75
N VAL A 503 23.00 6.92 -8.72
CA VAL A 503 24.41 6.88 -8.27
C VAL A 503 24.58 7.52 -6.89
N THR A 504 25.27 6.82 -5.99
CA THR A 504 25.69 7.32 -4.67
C THR A 504 26.87 8.29 -4.78
N HIS A 505 27.06 9.13 -3.76
CA HIS A 505 28.16 10.09 -3.73
C HIS A 505 28.51 10.52 -2.31
N THR A 506 29.73 10.18 -1.87
CA THR A 506 30.30 10.71 -0.62
C THR A 506 30.98 12.06 -0.84
N ASP A 507 31.16 12.84 0.22
CA ASP A 507 31.89 14.10 0.18
C ASP A 507 33.34 13.85 -0.33
N PRO A 508 33.81 14.59 -1.35
CA PRO A 508 35.18 14.49 -1.83
C PRO A 508 36.25 14.82 -0.78
N SER A 509 35.91 15.46 0.34
CA SER A 509 36.83 15.77 1.44
C SER A 509 36.93 14.65 2.48
N ASP A 510 36.17 13.57 2.34
CA ASP A 510 36.27 12.41 3.24
C ASP A 510 37.66 11.77 3.16
N THR A 511 38.19 11.43 4.33
CA THR A 511 39.38 10.59 4.50
C THR A 511 38.91 9.15 4.76
N GLY A 512 39.29 8.20 3.92
CA GLY A 512 38.79 6.82 3.98
C GLY A 512 37.27 6.67 3.79
N ALA A 513 36.70 7.33 2.77
CA ALA A 513 35.27 7.24 2.44
C ALA A 513 34.78 5.79 2.32
N TRP A 514 33.58 5.49 2.81
CA TRP A 514 33.05 4.13 2.79
C TRP A 514 31.55 4.07 2.56
N TRP A 515 31.11 2.95 2.01
CA TRP A 515 29.72 2.55 1.84
C TRP A 515 29.52 1.16 2.44
N LEU A 516 28.38 0.94 3.09
CA LEU A 516 28.10 -0.28 3.85
C LEU A 516 26.65 -0.70 3.64
N LEU A 517 26.44 -1.98 3.39
CA LEU A 517 25.16 -2.66 3.27
C LEU A 517 24.97 -3.63 4.41
N SER A 518 23.88 -3.50 5.15
CA SER A 518 23.41 -4.51 6.11
C SER A 518 22.28 -5.32 5.48
N LEU A 519 22.47 -6.63 5.37
CA LEU A 519 21.43 -7.58 4.99
C LEU A 519 20.50 -7.85 6.20
N GLU A 520 19.27 -8.29 5.94
CA GLU A 520 18.29 -8.58 7.00
C GLU A 520 18.73 -9.74 7.91
N THR A 521 19.35 -10.76 7.32
CA THR A 521 19.82 -11.99 7.97
C THR A 521 21.18 -12.38 7.40
N GLU A 522 21.93 -13.25 8.10
CA GLU A 522 23.14 -13.83 7.53
C GLU A 522 22.82 -14.63 6.26
N LYS A 523 23.63 -14.41 5.22
CA LYS A 523 23.59 -15.14 3.95
C LYS A 523 24.93 -15.82 3.72
N SER A 524 24.92 -16.91 2.96
CA SER A 524 26.11 -17.46 2.34
C SER A 524 26.28 -16.65 1.07
N ILE A 525 27.26 -15.76 1.06
CA ILE A 525 27.50 -14.85 -0.07
C ILE A 525 28.51 -15.53 -0.97
N ASP A 526 28.13 -15.76 -2.22
CA ASP A 526 28.98 -16.36 -3.25
C ASP A 526 29.63 -15.27 -4.10
N GLU A 527 28.88 -14.25 -4.49
CA GLU A 527 29.35 -13.19 -5.40
C GLU A 527 28.88 -11.80 -4.95
N VAL A 528 29.74 -10.81 -5.13
CA VAL A 528 29.38 -9.37 -5.08
C VAL A 528 29.69 -8.74 -6.43
N VAL A 529 28.70 -8.08 -7.04
CA VAL A 529 28.86 -7.34 -8.31
C VAL A 529 28.81 -5.85 -8.04
N LEU A 530 29.88 -5.14 -8.39
CA LEU A 530 30.00 -3.69 -8.20
C LEU A 530 29.81 -2.97 -9.52
N PHE A 531 28.83 -2.09 -9.61
CA PHE A 531 28.63 -1.16 -10.73
C PHE A 531 29.14 0.22 -10.35
N ASN A 532 30.00 0.78 -11.20
CA ASN A 532 30.66 2.07 -11.01
C ASN A 532 29.89 3.21 -11.70
N ARG A 533 30.16 4.44 -11.28
CA ARG A 533 29.74 5.64 -11.99
C ARG A 533 30.36 5.68 -13.39
N THR A 534 29.53 5.90 -14.40
CA THR A 534 29.93 6.07 -15.81
C THR A 534 30.06 7.55 -16.19
N GLY A 535 30.68 7.83 -17.34
CA GLY A 535 30.89 9.19 -17.86
C GLY A 535 32.34 9.43 -18.28
N LYS A 536 32.91 10.57 -17.86
CA LYS A 536 34.32 10.90 -18.16
C LYS A 536 35.27 9.97 -17.40
N GLN A 537 36.44 9.71 -17.96
CA GLN A 537 37.45 8.82 -17.36
C GLN A 537 37.79 9.17 -15.90
N SER A 538 37.92 10.46 -15.59
CA SER A 538 38.19 10.93 -14.22
C SER A 538 37.08 10.68 -13.20
N TYR A 539 35.88 10.26 -13.63
CA TYR A 539 34.82 9.80 -12.74
C TYR A 539 34.95 8.31 -12.47
N ILE A 540 35.21 7.54 -13.53
CA ILE A 540 35.41 6.09 -13.47
C ILE A 540 36.62 5.78 -12.58
N ASP A 541 37.73 6.50 -12.76
CA ASP A 541 39.00 6.30 -12.05
C ASP A 541 38.89 6.49 -10.53
N ARG A 542 37.82 7.12 -10.01
CA ARG A 542 37.64 7.32 -8.56
C ARG A 542 37.49 6.01 -7.80
N LEU A 543 36.94 4.97 -8.43
CA LEU A 543 36.81 3.62 -7.85
C LEU A 543 37.98 2.71 -8.27
N ALA A 544 39.15 3.24 -8.61
CA ALA A 544 40.30 2.43 -9.00
C ALA A 544 41.01 1.75 -7.82
N ASN A 545 40.87 2.29 -6.61
CA ASN A 545 41.57 1.81 -5.41
C ASN A 545 40.56 1.62 -4.27
N PHE A 546 40.06 0.41 -4.08
CA PHE A 546 39.03 0.13 -3.07
C PHE A 546 39.25 -1.21 -2.39
N LYS A 547 38.69 -1.37 -1.20
CA LYS A 547 38.65 -2.62 -0.46
C LYS A 547 37.21 -3.08 -0.29
N LEU A 548 36.93 -4.33 -0.67
CA LEU A 548 35.68 -5.04 -0.37
C LEU A 548 35.88 -5.90 0.88
N GLN A 549 34.97 -5.79 1.84
CA GLN A 549 34.94 -6.59 3.06
C GLN A 549 33.54 -7.17 3.28
N VAL A 550 33.48 -8.37 3.84
CA VAL A 550 32.25 -9.00 4.32
C VAL A 550 32.41 -9.33 5.79
N PHE A 551 31.37 -9.05 6.59
CA PHE A 551 31.32 -9.37 8.02
C PHE A 551 30.10 -10.23 8.33
N ASP A 552 30.25 -11.18 9.24
CA ASP A 552 29.16 -11.97 9.81
C ASP A 552 28.32 -11.16 10.83
N GLU A 553 27.30 -11.78 11.43
CA GLU A 553 26.41 -11.13 12.40
C GLU A 553 27.12 -10.70 13.70
N ASP A 554 28.17 -11.41 14.09
CA ASP A 554 29.00 -11.07 15.26
C ASP A 554 30.02 -9.94 14.96
N GLY A 555 30.10 -9.50 13.70
CA GLY A 555 31.02 -8.46 13.24
C GLY A 555 32.43 -8.97 12.92
N THR A 556 32.61 -10.29 12.78
CA THR A 556 33.87 -10.90 12.36
C THR A 556 34.06 -10.73 10.85
N GLU A 557 35.24 -10.30 10.42
CA GLU A 557 35.59 -10.21 8.99
C GLU A 557 35.73 -11.62 8.40
N THR A 558 34.80 -12.00 7.52
CA THR A 558 34.78 -13.31 6.85
C THR A 558 35.39 -13.27 5.45
N PHE A 559 35.43 -12.09 4.82
CA PHE A 559 36.12 -11.86 3.55
C PHE A 559 36.72 -10.46 3.50
N SER A 560 37.87 -10.32 2.82
CA SER A 560 38.59 -9.05 2.67
C SER A 560 39.49 -9.08 1.45
N LYS A 561 39.31 -8.13 0.53
CA LYS A 561 40.17 -8.03 -0.66
C LYS A 561 40.31 -6.58 -1.12
N SER A 562 41.55 -6.16 -1.36
CA SER A 562 41.89 -4.85 -1.93
C SER A 562 42.11 -4.94 -3.44
N TYR A 563 41.68 -3.89 -4.14
CA TYR A 563 41.87 -3.68 -5.56
C TYR A 563 42.63 -2.37 -5.73
N GLU A 564 43.70 -2.40 -6.52
CA GLU A 564 44.56 -1.24 -6.77
C GLU A 564 44.68 -1.00 -8.28
N ASN A 565 44.58 0.26 -8.68
CA ASN A 565 44.68 0.71 -10.08
C ASN A 565 43.72 0.01 -11.05
N GLU A 566 42.55 -0.43 -10.58
CA GLU A 566 41.59 -1.18 -11.39
C GLU A 566 40.15 -0.75 -11.08
N ALA A 567 39.65 0.23 -11.83
CA ALA A 567 38.27 0.71 -11.69
C ALA A 567 37.29 -0.21 -12.44
N PRO A 568 36.19 -0.66 -11.80
CA PRO A 568 35.10 -1.32 -12.52
C PRO A 568 34.56 -0.41 -13.62
N ASN A 569 34.38 -0.93 -14.84
CA ASN A 569 33.91 -0.15 -15.98
C ASN A 569 33.11 -1.00 -16.99
N PRO A 570 31.76 -0.95 -16.96
CA PRO A 570 30.94 -0.31 -15.93
C PRO A 570 30.91 -1.11 -14.62
N SER A 571 31.22 -2.41 -14.64
CA SER A 571 31.07 -3.28 -13.46
C SER A 571 32.22 -4.28 -13.27
N LYS A 572 32.25 -4.91 -12.09
CA LYS A 572 33.17 -5.98 -11.73
C LYS A 572 32.48 -6.99 -10.81
N SER A 573 32.44 -8.25 -11.26
CA SER A 573 32.08 -9.40 -10.45
C SER A 573 33.23 -9.83 -9.55
N ILE A 574 32.93 -10.09 -8.29
CA ILE A 574 33.88 -10.52 -7.28
C ILE A 574 33.32 -11.77 -6.61
N ASP A 575 33.93 -12.92 -6.92
CA ASP A 575 33.72 -14.15 -6.17
C ASP A 575 34.30 -14.00 -4.75
N VAL A 576 33.44 -14.18 -3.76
CA VAL A 576 33.78 -14.13 -2.34
C VAL A 576 33.77 -15.52 -1.69
N GLY A 577 33.44 -16.58 -2.44
CA GLY A 577 33.67 -17.98 -2.06
C GLY A 577 32.70 -18.58 -1.05
N GLY A 578 31.45 -18.13 -1.01
CA GLY A 578 30.39 -18.71 -0.19
C GLY A 578 30.48 -18.36 1.30
N VAL A 579 31.16 -17.27 1.65
CA VAL A 579 31.38 -16.84 3.05
C VAL A 579 30.07 -16.47 3.74
N ILE A 580 30.02 -16.67 5.06
CA ILE A 580 28.90 -16.19 5.88
C ILE A 580 29.02 -14.68 6.03
N GLY A 581 27.94 -13.95 5.72
CA GLY A 581 27.95 -12.50 5.77
C GLY A 581 26.57 -11.92 6.05
N LYS A 582 26.52 -10.93 6.95
CA LYS A 582 25.40 -10.02 7.16
C LYS A 582 25.69 -8.62 6.63
N THR A 583 26.96 -8.23 6.58
CA THR A 583 27.36 -6.88 6.18
C THR A 583 28.36 -6.92 5.04
N VAL A 584 28.15 -6.11 4.00
CA VAL A 584 29.10 -5.88 2.91
C VAL A 584 29.58 -4.43 2.98
N LYS A 585 30.90 -4.20 3.00
CA LYS A 585 31.50 -2.87 3.10
C LYS A 585 32.49 -2.63 1.97
N ILE A 586 32.37 -1.46 1.34
CA ILE A 586 33.29 -0.96 0.32
C ILE A 586 33.97 0.29 0.88
N THR A 587 35.30 0.27 0.93
CA THR A 587 36.11 1.38 1.46
C THR A 587 37.05 1.89 0.39
N GLN A 588 37.07 3.21 0.18
CA GLN A 588 38.03 3.90 -0.66
C GLN A 588 39.43 3.84 -0.02
N LEU A 589 40.45 3.52 -0.81
CA LEU A 589 41.84 3.46 -0.34
C LEU A 589 42.61 4.77 -0.56
N ASN A 590 42.10 5.65 -1.42
CA ASN A 590 42.65 6.99 -1.62
C ASN A 590 41.94 8.02 -0.73
N ASP A 591 42.69 8.77 0.05
CA ASP A 591 42.13 9.90 0.81
C ASP A 591 41.72 11.04 -0.12
N LEU A 592 40.68 11.79 0.30
CA LEU A 592 40.17 12.95 -0.42
C LEU A 592 39.66 12.62 -1.83
N VAL A 593 39.10 11.41 -1.99
CA VAL A 593 38.44 10.94 -3.21
C VAL A 593 37.04 10.45 -2.85
N ALA A 594 36.02 11.02 -3.49
CA ALA A 594 34.64 10.58 -3.30
C ALA A 594 34.45 9.12 -3.75
N LEU A 595 33.73 8.34 -2.95
CA LEU A 595 33.19 7.05 -3.33
C LEU A 595 31.87 7.27 -4.07
N SER A 596 31.71 6.62 -5.22
CA SER A 596 30.48 6.69 -6.01
C SER A 596 30.19 5.32 -6.60
N LEU A 597 29.01 4.79 -6.29
CA LEU A 597 28.57 3.46 -6.69
C LEU A 597 27.23 3.62 -7.42
N ALA A 598 27.09 2.93 -8.55
CA ALA A 598 25.83 2.89 -9.28
C ALA A 598 24.92 1.79 -8.72
N GLU A 599 25.47 0.61 -8.44
CA GLU A 599 24.72 -0.51 -7.87
C GLU A 599 25.72 -1.48 -7.21
N VAL A 600 25.30 -2.13 -6.14
CA VAL A 600 25.99 -3.22 -5.46
C VAL A 600 25.02 -4.39 -5.36
N GLN A 601 25.32 -5.47 -6.07
CA GLN A 601 24.52 -6.70 -6.01
C GLN A 601 25.26 -7.75 -5.19
N VAL A 602 24.51 -8.51 -4.40
CA VAL A 602 25.04 -9.53 -3.50
C VAL A 602 24.27 -10.82 -3.74
N PHE A 603 24.93 -11.84 -4.28
CA PHE A 603 24.33 -13.11 -4.64
C PHE A 603 24.87 -14.25 -3.78
N GLY A 604 24.04 -15.26 -3.58
CA GLY A 604 24.43 -16.52 -2.97
C GLY A 604 23.22 -17.26 -2.43
N ASN A 605 23.38 -17.96 -1.31
CA ASN A 605 22.35 -18.79 -0.70
C ASN A 605 21.89 -18.24 0.66
N SER A 606 20.58 -18.25 0.90
CA SER A 606 20.05 -18.01 2.24
C SER A 606 20.50 -19.12 3.19
N LEU A 607 21.10 -18.75 4.34
CA LEU A 607 21.58 -19.74 5.34
C LEU A 607 20.47 -20.43 6.12
N SER A 608 19.22 -20.04 5.88
CA SER A 608 18.04 -20.74 6.40
C SER A 608 17.69 -21.94 5.51
N THR A 609 18.30 -23.09 5.77
CA THR A 609 17.89 -24.38 5.17
C THR A 609 16.93 -25.18 6.07
N LYS A 610 16.18 -24.53 6.98
CA LYS A 610 15.25 -25.25 7.87
C LYS A 610 13.84 -24.70 8.05
N ASN A 611 13.50 -23.50 7.57
CA ASN A 611 12.19 -22.92 7.91
C ASN A 611 11.28 -22.49 6.76
N THR A 612 11.74 -22.35 5.52
CA THR A 612 10.84 -21.90 4.42
C THR A 612 9.85 -22.98 3.99
N ASP A 613 10.30 -24.24 3.87
CA ASP A 613 9.42 -25.38 3.57
C ASP A 613 8.39 -25.64 4.69
N ALA A 614 8.75 -25.35 5.95
CA ALA A 614 7.86 -25.53 7.10
C ALA A 614 6.82 -24.41 7.22
N ILE A 615 7.20 -23.15 6.96
CA ILE A 615 6.28 -22.01 7.04
C ILE A 615 5.24 -22.06 5.92
N ASN A 616 5.61 -22.48 4.70
CA ASN A 616 4.65 -22.59 3.58
C ASN A 616 3.76 -23.84 3.65
N SER A 617 4.16 -24.87 4.38
CA SER A 617 3.36 -26.10 4.52
C SER A 617 2.40 -26.09 5.72
N VAL A 618 2.57 -25.20 6.70
CA VAL A 618 1.58 -25.00 7.77
C VAL A 618 0.49 -24.03 7.34
N LYS A 619 -0.73 -24.54 7.18
CA LYS A 619 -1.93 -23.76 6.85
C LYS A 619 -2.77 -23.53 8.10
N MET A 620 -3.26 -22.31 8.29
CA MET A 620 -4.20 -21.95 9.34
C MET A 620 -5.49 -21.43 8.71
N TYR A 621 -6.62 -22.05 9.03
CA TYR A 621 -7.89 -21.72 8.39
C TYR A 621 -9.09 -21.92 9.33
N PRO A 622 -10.16 -21.12 9.17
CA PRO A 622 -10.25 -19.97 8.28
C PRO A 622 -9.35 -18.80 8.73
N SER A 623 -8.92 -17.93 7.82
CA SER A 623 -8.22 -16.69 8.13
C SER A 623 -8.80 -15.57 7.27
N PRO A 624 -9.59 -14.63 7.83
CA PRO A 624 -9.87 -14.45 9.26
C PRO A 624 -10.67 -15.59 9.91
N VAL A 625 -10.46 -15.82 11.22
CA VAL A 625 -11.11 -16.86 12.04
C VAL A 625 -12.19 -16.28 12.94
N VAL A 626 -13.32 -16.98 13.06
CA VAL A 626 -14.39 -16.63 14.02
C VAL A 626 -14.16 -17.38 15.34
N ASP A 627 -14.47 -18.66 15.45
CA ASP A 627 -14.33 -19.38 16.73
C ASP A 627 -13.34 -20.54 16.71
N LEU A 628 -13.28 -21.27 15.60
CA LEU A 628 -12.49 -22.48 15.46
C LEU A 628 -11.36 -22.27 14.46
N LEU A 629 -10.11 -22.32 14.94
CA LEU A 629 -8.91 -22.25 14.13
C LEU A 629 -8.37 -23.64 13.85
N ASN A 630 -8.37 -24.07 12.60
CA ASN A 630 -7.72 -25.31 12.19
C ASN A 630 -6.27 -25.02 11.80
N ILE A 631 -5.36 -25.89 12.25
CA ILE A 631 -3.94 -25.87 11.91
C ILE A 631 -3.62 -27.17 11.19
N SER A 632 -3.27 -27.08 9.91
CA SER A 632 -2.79 -28.20 9.12
C SER A 632 -1.28 -28.09 8.98
N LEU A 633 -0.54 -29.11 9.42
CA LEU A 633 0.91 -29.11 9.43
C LEU A 633 1.55 -29.56 8.10
N GLY A 634 0.76 -29.88 7.07
CA GLY A 634 1.27 -30.25 5.75
C GLY A 634 2.31 -31.38 5.78
N LYS A 635 3.50 -31.13 5.20
CA LYS A 635 4.64 -32.07 5.19
C LYS A 635 5.59 -31.88 6.40
N VAL A 636 5.29 -30.96 7.32
CA VAL A 636 6.14 -30.69 8.49
C VAL A 636 6.13 -31.88 9.44
N LYS A 637 7.33 -32.43 9.70
CA LYS A 637 7.53 -33.46 10.72
C LYS A 637 7.84 -32.80 12.06
N LEU A 638 6.84 -32.62 12.91
CA LEU A 638 7.01 -32.20 14.31
C LEU A 638 7.02 -33.40 15.27
N ASN A 639 7.74 -33.28 16.37
CA ASN A 639 7.68 -34.26 17.46
C ASN A 639 6.40 -34.06 18.29
N ALA A 640 5.39 -34.92 18.06
CA ALA A 640 4.09 -34.87 18.74
C ALA A 640 4.16 -34.80 20.27
N SER A 641 5.16 -35.43 20.91
CA SER A 641 5.30 -35.43 22.37
C SER A 641 5.85 -34.11 22.93
N LYS A 642 6.46 -33.28 22.07
CA LYS A 642 7.07 -32.00 22.42
C LYS A 642 6.35 -30.80 21.82
N THR A 643 5.48 -30.99 20.84
CA THR A 643 4.74 -29.90 20.19
C THR A 643 3.88 -29.13 21.20
N ASN A 644 4.07 -27.82 21.22
CA ASN A 644 3.31 -26.81 21.94
C ASN A 644 2.77 -25.81 20.93
N ILE A 645 1.55 -25.34 21.16
CA ILE A 645 0.94 -24.27 20.36
C ILE A 645 0.58 -23.14 21.30
N GLU A 646 1.10 -21.96 21.00
CA GLU A 646 0.91 -20.74 21.77
C GLU A 646 0.28 -19.66 20.89
N ILE A 647 -0.56 -18.81 21.45
CA ILE A 647 -1.11 -17.64 20.75
C ILE A 647 -0.74 -16.40 21.54
N TYR A 648 -0.22 -15.40 20.85
CA TYR A 648 0.17 -14.11 21.39
C TYR A 648 -0.67 -12.99 20.76
N ASN A 649 -1.03 -11.99 21.54
CA ASN A 649 -1.61 -10.76 21.00
C ASN A 649 -0.51 -9.85 20.43
N VAL A 650 -0.90 -8.76 19.75
CA VAL A 650 0.04 -7.79 19.14
C VAL A 650 0.99 -7.11 20.13
N ASN A 651 0.64 -7.11 21.43
CA ASN A 651 1.50 -6.57 22.49
C ASN A 651 2.51 -7.60 23.01
N GLY A 652 2.61 -8.77 22.39
CA GLY A 652 3.52 -9.84 22.79
C GLY A 652 3.08 -10.60 24.04
N GLN A 653 1.83 -10.47 24.48
CA GLN A 653 1.31 -11.22 25.62
C GLN A 653 0.75 -12.56 25.16
N LYS A 654 1.15 -13.66 25.82
CA LYS A 654 0.59 -15.00 25.57
C LYS A 654 -0.86 -15.06 26.07
N VAL A 655 -1.79 -15.31 25.16
CA VAL A 655 -3.24 -15.36 25.42
C VAL A 655 -3.82 -16.77 25.35
N TYR A 656 -3.11 -17.73 24.74
CA TYR A 656 -3.54 -19.13 24.66
C TYR A 656 -2.32 -20.06 24.62
N GLU A 657 -2.45 -21.27 25.15
CA GLU A 657 -1.43 -22.31 25.09
C GLU A 657 -2.09 -23.70 25.13
N THR A 658 -1.63 -24.62 24.27
CA THR A 658 -2.10 -26.02 24.27
C THR A 658 -1.05 -26.98 23.73
N LYS A 659 -1.17 -28.26 24.10
CA LYS A 659 -0.36 -29.37 23.56
C LYS A 659 -1.27 -30.32 22.76
N PRO A 660 -1.18 -30.34 21.43
CA PRO A 660 -2.04 -31.19 20.60
C PRO A 660 -1.71 -32.67 20.85
N LYS A 661 -2.74 -33.51 21.03
CA LYS A 661 -2.58 -34.97 21.17
C LYS A 661 -2.40 -35.67 19.82
N ASN A 662 -2.88 -35.05 18.75
CA ASN A 662 -2.79 -35.54 17.37
C ASN A 662 -2.33 -34.37 16.48
N LEU A 663 -1.30 -34.61 15.66
CA LEU A 663 -0.74 -33.61 14.75
C LEU A 663 -1.37 -33.65 13.34
N ASN A 664 -2.19 -34.66 13.04
CA ASN A 664 -2.83 -34.78 11.72
C ASN A 664 -4.05 -33.86 11.57
N GLU A 665 -4.66 -33.47 12.68
CA GLU A 665 -5.85 -32.60 12.70
C GLU A 665 -5.85 -31.81 14.01
N ILE A 666 -5.44 -30.54 13.93
CA ILE A 666 -5.38 -29.64 15.09
C ILE A 666 -6.48 -28.61 14.92
N GLN A 667 -7.44 -28.59 15.83
CA GLN A 667 -8.49 -27.58 15.89
C GLN A 667 -8.45 -26.90 17.26
N LEU A 668 -8.31 -25.58 17.25
CA LEU A 668 -8.27 -24.74 18.43
C LEU A 668 -9.58 -23.97 18.56
N ASN A 669 -10.23 -24.06 19.72
CA ASN A 669 -11.32 -23.15 20.06
C ASN A 669 -10.75 -21.88 20.68
N ILE A 670 -10.89 -20.78 19.93
CA ILE A 670 -10.40 -19.45 20.28
C ILE A 670 -11.54 -18.41 20.38
N SER A 671 -12.77 -18.87 20.58
CA SER A 671 -13.96 -17.99 20.71
C SER A 671 -13.87 -16.99 21.87
N HIS A 672 -12.99 -17.26 22.84
CA HIS A 672 -12.73 -16.41 24.00
C HIS A 672 -11.73 -15.28 23.73
N LEU A 673 -11.06 -15.28 22.57
CA LEU A 673 -10.17 -14.20 22.16
C LEU A 673 -10.99 -13.05 21.56
N ASN A 674 -10.62 -11.81 21.87
CA ASN A 674 -11.23 -10.63 21.26
C ASN A 674 -10.87 -10.52 19.78
N SER A 675 -11.67 -9.80 18.99
CA SER A 675 -11.33 -9.42 17.61
C SER A 675 -9.96 -8.74 17.55
N GLY A 676 -9.13 -9.08 16.57
CA GLY A 676 -7.79 -8.52 16.44
C GLY A 676 -6.79 -9.45 15.77
N VAL A 677 -5.54 -8.98 15.68
CA VAL A 677 -4.43 -9.76 15.11
C VAL A 677 -3.71 -10.53 16.21
N TYR A 678 -3.42 -11.80 15.92
CA TYR A 678 -2.70 -12.69 16.82
C TYR A 678 -1.55 -13.38 16.08
N LEU A 679 -0.50 -13.72 16.83
CA LEU A 679 0.59 -14.58 16.38
C LEU A 679 0.40 -15.97 16.99
N VAL A 680 0.24 -16.97 16.15
CA VAL A 680 0.20 -18.37 16.54
C VAL A 680 1.58 -18.97 16.34
N ILE A 681 2.13 -19.56 17.41
CA ILE A 681 3.43 -20.19 17.44
C ILE A 681 3.24 -21.69 17.64
N VAL A 682 3.72 -22.52 16.71
CA VAL A 682 3.78 -23.98 16.84
C VAL A 682 5.24 -24.39 16.99
N ASN A 683 5.59 -25.00 18.12
CA ASN A 683 6.98 -25.27 18.49
C ASN A 683 7.14 -26.68 19.09
N ASP A 684 8.15 -27.47 18.70
CA ASP A 684 8.45 -28.79 19.28
C ASP A 684 9.79 -28.90 20.03
N GLY A 685 10.40 -27.75 20.33
CA GLY A 685 11.72 -27.59 20.94
C GLY A 685 12.87 -27.54 19.93
N ILE A 686 12.61 -27.82 18.65
CA ILE A 686 13.61 -27.77 17.57
C ILE A 686 13.10 -26.89 16.42
N THR A 687 11.86 -27.10 16.00
CA THR A 687 11.18 -26.33 14.96
C THR A 687 10.27 -25.29 15.60
N ASN A 688 10.31 -24.06 15.10
CA ASN A 688 9.47 -22.96 15.55
C ASN A 688 8.77 -22.31 14.36
N ILE A 689 7.44 -22.38 14.33
CA ILE A 689 6.59 -21.92 13.22
C ILE A 689 5.70 -20.80 13.74
N VAL A 690 5.84 -19.62 13.16
CA VAL A 690 5.03 -18.45 13.52
C VAL A 690 4.10 -18.10 12.37
N LYS A 691 2.81 -17.94 12.65
CA LYS A 691 1.79 -17.52 11.68
C LYS A 691 0.89 -16.45 12.26
N ARG A 692 0.61 -15.42 11.46
CA ARG A 692 -0.40 -14.41 11.77
C ARG A 692 -1.78 -14.98 11.55
N VAL A 693 -2.69 -14.74 12.49
CA VAL A 693 -4.11 -15.05 12.38
C VAL A 693 -4.91 -13.81 12.73
N VAL A 694 -5.96 -13.52 11.97
CA VAL A 694 -6.90 -12.43 12.26
C VAL A 694 -8.15 -13.04 12.87
N LYS A 695 -8.47 -12.71 14.12
CA LYS A 695 -9.73 -13.06 14.78
C LYS A 695 -10.77 -11.97 14.47
N LEU A 696 -11.93 -12.37 13.95
CA LEU A 696 -13.09 -11.50 13.76
C LEU A 696 -13.85 -11.29 15.07
#